data_AF-A0AAJ1MG74-F1
#
_entry.id   AF-A0AAJ1MG74-F1
#
_cell.length_a   1.000
_cell.length_b   1.000
_cell.length_c   1.000
_cell.angle_alpha   90.00
_cell.angle_beta   90.00
_cell.angle_gamma   90.00
#
_symmetry.space_group_name_H-M   'P 1'
#
loop_
_entity.id
_entity.type
_entity.pdbx_description
1 polymer ?
#
loop_
_entity_poly.entity_id
_entity_poly.type
_entity_poly.pdbx_seq_one_letter_code
_entity_poly.pdbx_strand_id
1 'polypeptide(L)'
;MLVDIDGPLPTSLAGYDDGSPAQNDLTRLRWDRSGSHVTRVLQPDGTAVALEHDKAGRIIQMHSRDPSAKEDETGWRTELRHDAQARLVAMRSLAPDASVLQEQSWRYDALGHLTETGTGGWPGNGDKTGNAAYAAQTRQHHDALGRLLWSADVRGSFTQHRYDTESRLLQSGRYGGRADDGSRLMAQVQTYQPGAPEQPPSAADKAGTETAPQARQFYDDFGRSVATLSPDSGLSIRGYDATDRLVSGRDALGQQARYEYDLRGRILRQTITQLPQDGARPRTTTTRWRYQGPRLVALEHPEQSEAYEYNDRGLRVRKRITRHEESGANGESGESSQHHTLHYEYDSHGRLSAASLPDGSWLHYLRDGHGQITGLQRQRVRTPWLRWLSPAQTIATGFERDLVGLRSWQAGNGIEARYQRSREGLLARIVYRQTGKNNTRTASGTSHDWMLGARPADIAEQLLGLTPAHAAEPMQAKAQATAATAAQTTAEPAPDQPGALGQPTEPQALLDMRYLWDSQGNLLLRQDHYSQAPQTLHQDSHAYDMHDRLIVQVQRTGQELRSSRYHYDEAGRRTLDQQNVASGDLQAGTRAIAYLPGSHRWSAERAADQKDTTTQRTQYNANGQPLQAGPRSYRWDALGRLEQVSEQGAPLARYRYNHRGERIAKHTGKAQGGSRAYLYESGQLSAELDAQGRITRQYIHLGQWPLAVIDTPQGRKPADGAGTLGRIVQDLGTIAGRWVGGGERLAWLHTNHLGAVEAATDTQGQLIWRARYTAFGRQQVMSQPSAPGFEMPLRLPGQYHDAETGLHYNLHRYYDPDRGQYLTPDPLGMPDGPNPYSYVRGNPLRYVDPEGLILFAFDGTNNSNPPPDKDTWSNVYKFYLAYDQNINGKSWYMNGVGRYDDESKITAPWNDHMVASTARARVDHMLKNLDKFMEEHTFAEGKKVSIDIIGFSRGAAMGRDFANKVATRIKKQHWKDKSACMELRFLGLWDTVAQFGANGRLNEQWQLAIPSEVQHVFHAVALNEHRYLFPGEDINRGTQLGFIGSHADIGGSFGTGDLSNVALNWIAEKAKESGLKMKKWDESGNETWGRITEPVLHDKSYIYSDPPDDSAFCIRDNNAKEKNCVPRKKFSPGGMSAEESQKFIIYRTRPGMDLDGSSRITGDINMKEYVKWLKENYGLTVALQ
;
A
#
# COMPACT_ATOMS: atom_id res chain seq x y z
N MET A 1 -8.96 9.42 35.78
CA MET A 1 -8.22 10.58 35.24
C MET A 1 -8.62 10.80 33.79
N LEU A 2 -8.39 11.99 33.22
CA LEU A 2 -8.42 12.24 31.78
C LEU A 2 -6.98 12.07 31.25
N VAL A 3 -6.81 11.43 30.10
CA VAL A 3 -5.53 11.36 29.38
C VAL A 3 -5.79 11.74 27.93
N ASP A 4 -5.00 12.69 27.44
CA ASP A 4 -4.99 13.18 26.05
C ASP A 4 -3.80 12.54 25.32
N ILE A 5 -3.94 12.25 24.02
CA ILE A 5 -2.93 11.51 23.23
C ILE A 5 -2.43 12.38 22.05
N ASP A 6 -1.28 13.03 22.30
CA ASP A 6 -0.21 13.55 21.40
C ASP A 6 0.26 14.96 21.81
N GLY A 7 1.47 15.05 22.39
CA GLY A 7 2.28 16.27 22.50
C GLY A 7 2.01 17.21 23.69
N PRO A 8 3.00 17.48 24.57
CA PRO A 8 2.86 18.50 25.61
C PRO A 8 3.16 19.91 25.10
N LEU A 9 2.42 20.90 25.59
CA LEU A 9 2.85 22.31 25.61
C LEU A 9 2.95 22.81 27.07
N PRO A 10 3.84 23.78 27.34
CA PRO A 10 4.46 23.92 28.65
C PRO A 10 3.55 24.54 29.72
N THR A 11 3.67 24.03 30.94
CA THR A 11 3.10 24.63 32.14
C THR A 11 3.85 25.90 32.54
N SER A 12 3.36 27.07 32.10
CA SER A 12 2.93 28.15 33.02
C SER A 12 2.67 29.47 32.29
N LEU A 13 1.43 29.97 32.40
CA LEU A 13 1.07 31.25 33.05
C LEU A 13 -0.41 31.54 32.77
N ALA A 14 -1.07 32.23 33.71
CA ALA A 14 -2.50 32.49 33.63
C ALA A 14 -2.85 33.52 32.55
N GLY A 15 -3.95 33.28 31.82
CA GLY A 15 -4.61 34.28 30.96
C GLY A 15 -4.46 34.06 29.46
N TYR A 16 -5.25 33.14 28.89
CA TYR A 16 -5.55 33.07 27.46
C TYR A 16 -7.00 32.60 27.21
N ASP A 17 -7.95 33.51 27.46
CA ASP A 17 -9.33 33.45 26.92
C ASP A 17 -9.37 34.22 25.58
N ASP A 18 -8.74 33.69 24.52
CA ASP A 18 -8.64 34.38 23.21
C ASP A 18 -9.44 33.75 22.06
N GLY A 19 -10.11 32.62 22.32
CA GLY A 19 -11.06 32.01 21.38
C GLY A 19 -10.43 31.44 20.11
N SER A 20 -9.13 31.13 20.11
CA SER A 20 -8.45 30.49 18.98
C SER A 20 -8.77 28.98 18.87
N PRO A 21 -9.13 28.45 17.68
CA PRO A 21 -9.52 27.05 17.52
C PRO A 21 -8.29 26.14 17.39
N ALA A 22 -7.70 25.77 18.53
CA ALA A 22 -6.46 24.99 18.59
C ALA A 22 -6.51 23.75 19.54
N GLN A 23 -7.72 23.23 19.85
CA GLN A 23 -7.90 22.13 20.82
C GLN A 23 -8.77 20.94 20.33
N ASN A 24 -9.20 20.91 19.06
CA ASN A 24 -10.23 19.97 18.56
C ASN A 24 -9.67 18.76 17.78
N ASP A 25 -8.41 18.36 17.99
CA ASP A 25 -7.78 17.20 17.32
C ASP A 25 -7.41 16.03 18.27
N LEU A 26 -7.73 16.12 19.56
CA LEU A 26 -7.36 15.12 20.59
C LEU A 26 -8.51 14.17 20.96
N THR A 27 -8.25 12.86 20.91
CA THR A 27 -9.12 11.84 21.52
C THR A 27 -8.72 11.64 22.98
N ARG A 28 -9.66 11.81 23.93
CA ARG A 28 -9.40 11.73 25.37
C ARG A 28 -10.02 10.48 25.98
N LEU A 29 -9.27 9.73 26.78
CA LEU A 29 -9.77 8.55 27.48
C LEU A 29 -10.04 8.86 28.96
N ARG A 30 -11.16 8.36 29.48
CA ARG A 30 -11.52 8.32 30.90
C ARG A 30 -11.65 6.88 31.36
N TRP A 31 -11.11 6.62 32.53
CA TRP A 31 -11.05 5.31 33.17
C TRP A 31 -11.95 5.26 34.41
N ASP A 32 -12.30 4.06 34.87
CA ASP A 32 -12.93 3.87 36.18
C ASP A 32 -12.03 4.38 37.34
N ARG A 33 -12.55 4.37 38.57
CA ARG A 33 -11.79 4.86 39.75
C ARG A 33 -10.56 4.00 40.09
N SER A 34 -10.52 2.76 39.62
CA SER A 34 -9.40 1.82 39.77
C SER A 34 -8.36 1.94 38.64
N GLY A 35 -8.66 2.67 37.56
CA GLY A 35 -7.83 2.75 36.36
C GLY A 35 -7.82 1.45 35.54
N SER A 36 -8.72 0.51 35.79
CA SER A 36 -8.67 -0.85 35.22
C SER A 36 -9.46 -1.01 33.93
N HIS A 37 -10.52 -0.23 33.74
CA HIS A 37 -11.33 -0.24 32.52
C HIS A 37 -11.57 1.18 32.01
N VAL A 38 -11.52 1.37 30.69
CA VAL A 38 -11.92 2.63 30.05
C VAL A 38 -13.44 2.75 30.22
N THR A 39 -13.93 3.79 30.90
CA THR A 39 -15.37 4.02 31.09
C THR A 39 -15.95 5.03 30.11
N ARG A 40 -15.12 5.87 29.48
CA ARG A 40 -15.57 6.81 28.45
C ARG A 40 -14.44 7.22 27.51
N VAL A 41 -14.69 7.15 26.21
CA VAL A 41 -13.90 7.73 25.12
C VAL A 41 -14.53 9.08 24.75
N LEU A 42 -13.74 10.13 24.59
CA LEU A 42 -14.16 11.42 24.05
C LEU A 42 -13.39 11.67 22.75
N GLN A 43 -14.08 11.95 21.66
CA GLN A 43 -13.49 12.18 20.35
C GLN A 43 -13.09 13.66 20.14
N PRO A 44 -12.27 13.98 19.14
CA PRO A 44 -11.80 15.35 18.89
C PRO A 44 -12.92 16.34 18.55
N ASP A 45 -14.03 15.84 17.99
CA ASP A 45 -15.24 16.62 17.70
C ASP A 45 -16.13 16.89 18.93
N GLY A 46 -15.72 16.41 20.11
CA GLY A 46 -16.44 16.55 21.38
C GLY A 46 -17.48 15.46 21.66
N THR A 47 -17.73 14.53 20.73
CA THR A 47 -18.63 13.39 20.97
C THR A 47 -18.03 12.41 21.97
N ALA A 48 -18.86 11.66 22.70
CA ALA A 48 -18.35 10.69 23.67
C ALA A 48 -19.07 9.34 23.62
N VAL A 49 -18.31 8.27 23.86
CA VAL A 49 -18.81 6.89 23.99
C VAL A 49 -18.47 6.38 25.38
N ALA A 50 -19.47 6.10 26.22
CA ALA A 50 -19.31 5.42 27.49
C ALA A 50 -19.29 3.90 27.32
N LEU A 51 -18.61 3.19 28.21
CA LEU A 51 -18.40 1.75 28.16
C LEU A 51 -18.75 1.13 29.54
N GLU A 52 -19.61 0.12 29.53
CA GLU A 52 -20.07 -0.63 30.69
C GLU A 52 -19.54 -2.06 30.64
N HIS A 53 -19.09 -2.55 31.80
CA HIS A 53 -18.38 -3.82 31.94
C HIS A 53 -19.12 -4.74 32.92
N ASP A 54 -19.05 -6.05 32.69
CA ASP A 54 -19.52 -7.02 33.68
C ASP A 54 -18.50 -7.25 34.81
N LYS A 55 -18.85 -8.11 35.77
CA LYS A 55 -17.98 -8.48 36.90
C LYS A 55 -16.67 -9.18 36.49
N ALA A 56 -16.54 -9.59 35.23
CA ALA A 56 -15.34 -10.20 34.67
C ALA A 56 -14.53 -9.21 33.80
N GLY A 57 -14.88 -7.91 33.80
CA GLY A 57 -14.19 -6.88 33.04
C GLY A 57 -14.50 -6.87 31.54
N ARG A 58 -15.50 -7.62 31.08
CA ARG A 58 -15.88 -7.69 29.66
C ARG A 58 -16.86 -6.58 29.33
N ILE A 59 -16.66 -5.88 28.21
CA ILE A 59 -17.63 -4.89 27.72
C ILE A 59 -18.95 -5.60 27.43
N ILE A 60 -20.03 -5.14 28.07
CA ILE A 60 -21.40 -5.65 27.88
C ILE A 60 -22.33 -4.61 27.25
N GLN A 61 -22.00 -3.32 27.38
CA GLN A 61 -22.75 -2.24 26.76
C GLN A 61 -21.82 -1.07 26.45
N MET A 62 -22.04 -0.43 25.31
CA MET A 62 -21.40 0.82 24.88
C MET A 62 -22.51 1.83 24.62
N HIS A 63 -22.34 3.10 24.95
CA HIS A 63 -23.36 4.10 24.61
C HIS A 63 -22.79 5.48 24.28
N SER A 64 -23.22 6.06 23.16
CA SER A 64 -22.91 7.44 22.80
C SER A 64 -23.67 8.42 23.69
N ARG A 65 -23.02 9.49 24.15
CA ARG A 65 -23.65 10.54 24.97
C ARG A 65 -23.26 11.92 24.47
N ASP A 66 -24.27 12.70 24.09
CA ASP A 66 -24.14 14.13 23.83
C ASP A 66 -23.71 14.86 25.13
N PRO A 67 -22.69 15.74 25.11
CA PRO A 67 -22.28 16.50 26.28
C PRO A 67 -23.35 17.43 26.88
N SER A 68 -24.40 17.76 26.12
CA SER A 68 -25.46 18.72 26.49
C SER A 68 -26.79 18.09 26.94
N ALA A 69 -26.96 16.78 26.77
CA ALA A 69 -28.19 16.05 27.11
C ALA A 69 -28.39 15.86 28.62
N LYS A 70 -29.65 15.80 29.06
CA LYS A 70 -30.00 15.57 30.48
C LYS A 70 -29.70 14.12 30.90
N GLU A 71 -29.71 13.83 32.21
CA GLU A 71 -29.30 12.52 32.74
C GLU A 71 -30.22 11.34 32.33
N ASP A 72 -31.40 11.67 31.81
CA ASP A 72 -32.50 10.77 31.46
C ASP A 72 -32.64 10.49 29.94
N GLU A 73 -31.80 11.09 29.08
CA GLU A 73 -31.80 10.85 27.63
C GLU A 73 -30.76 9.80 27.19
N THR A 74 -31.20 8.62 26.75
CA THR A 74 -30.30 7.56 26.26
C THR A 74 -29.94 7.75 24.79
N GLY A 75 -28.66 7.96 24.47
CA GLY A 75 -28.18 7.97 23.08
C GLY A 75 -28.08 6.58 22.43
N TRP A 76 -27.40 6.48 21.28
CA TRP A 76 -27.14 5.21 20.58
C TRP A 76 -26.39 4.23 21.49
N ARG A 77 -26.75 2.94 21.48
CA ARG A 77 -26.15 1.90 22.34
C ARG A 77 -25.70 0.69 21.53
N THR A 78 -24.68 -0.03 21.98
CA THR A 78 -24.32 -1.36 21.47
C THR A 78 -24.18 -2.30 22.65
N GLU A 79 -24.99 -3.36 22.69
CA GLU A 79 -24.92 -4.41 23.70
C GLU A 79 -24.15 -5.62 23.17
N LEU A 80 -23.42 -6.30 24.06
CA LEU A 80 -22.56 -7.44 23.76
C LEU A 80 -22.89 -8.60 24.71
N ARG A 81 -22.95 -9.83 24.19
CA ARG A 81 -23.26 -11.05 24.96
C ARG A 81 -22.17 -12.09 24.76
N HIS A 82 -21.68 -12.59 25.88
CA HIS A 82 -20.64 -13.60 25.95
C HIS A 82 -21.20 -14.88 26.59
N ASP A 83 -20.71 -16.04 26.16
CA ASP A 83 -21.02 -17.31 26.81
C ASP A 83 -20.19 -17.57 28.08
N ALA A 84 -20.37 -18.75 28.67
CA ALA A 84 -19.62 -19.21 29.84
C ALA A 84 -18.12 -19.45 29.55
N GLN A 85 -17.74 -19.55 28.27
CA GLN A 85 -16.35 -19.66 27.79
C GLN A 85 -15.79 -18.29 27.36
N ALA A 86 -16.50 -17.20 27.66
CA ALA A 86 -16.19 -15.82 27.29
C ALA A 86 -16.09 -15.52 25.79
N ARG A 87 -16.64 -16.39 24.93
CA ARG A 87 -16.75 -16.14 23.49
C ARG A 87 -17.92 -15.21 23.20
N LEU A 88 -17.76 -14.27 22.27
CA LEU A 88 -18.86 -13.42 21.80
C LEU A 88 -19.89 -14.29 21.06
N VAL A 89 -21.14 -14.27 21.52
CA VAL A 89 -22.25 -15.07 20.96
C VAL A 89 -23.38 -14.20 20.40
N ALA A 90 -23.51 -12.94 20.84
CA ALA A 90 -24.37 -11.96 20.19
C ALA A 90 -23.87 -10.53 20.41
N MET A 91 -24.15 -9.64 19.47
CA MET A 91 -23.93 -8.20 19.50
C MET A 91 -25.14 -7.52 18.87
N ARG A 92 -25.68 -6.46 19.50
CA ARG A 92 -26.75 -5.65 18.89
C ARG A 92 -26.52 -4.16 19.10
N SER A 93 -26.79 -3.36 18.07
CA SER A 93 -26.79 -1.90 18.14
C SER A 93 -28.23 -1.37 18.17
N LEU A 94 -28.46 -0.38 19.02
CA LEU A 94 -29.74 0.23 19.33
C LEU A 94 -29.68 1.75 19.08
N ALA A 95 -30.77 2.31 18.56
CA ALA A 95 -30.95 3.75 18.46
C ALA A 95 -31.35 4.37 19.83
N PRO A 96 -31.39 5.71 19.96
CA PRO A 96 -31.81 6.39 21.19
C PRO A 96 -33.18 5.96 21.72
N ASP A 97 -34.12 5.66 20.82
CA ASP A 97 -35.48 5.16 21.11
C ASP A 97 -35.53 3.66 21.46
N ALA A 98 -34.37 3.01 21.58
CA ALA A 98 -34.18 1.56 21.78
C ALA A 98 -34.63 0.64 20.63
N SER A 99 -34.90 1.18 19.43
CA SER A 99 -35.07 0.34 18.22
C SER A 99 -33.76 -0.36 17.84
N VAL A 100 -33.83 -1.59 17.33
CA VAL A 100 -32.65 -2.39 16.91
C VAL A 100 -32.24 -2.00 15.50
N LEU A 101 -30.98 -1.62 15.33
CA LEU A 101 -30.36 -1.21 14.05
C LEU A 101 -29.60 -2.35 13.39
N GLN A 102 -28.89 -3.13 14.20
CA GLN A 102 -28.06 -4.22 13.74
C GLN A 102 -28.00 -5.28 14.83
N GLU A 103 -28.09 -6.54 14.45
CA GLU A 103 -27.84 -7.67 15.36
C GLU A 103 -26.98 -8.70 14.62
N GLN A 104 -25.97 -9.23 15.31
CA GLN A 104 -25.11 -10.33 14.85
C GLN A 104 -24.98 -11.37 15.95
N SER A 105 -25.03 -12.64 15.56
CA SER A 105 -25.01 -13.79 16.46
C SER A 105 -24.06 -14.87 15.91
N TRP A 106 -23.35 -15.55 16.81
CA TRP A 106 -22.34 -16.56 16.47
C TRP A 106 -22.64 -17.88 17.19
N ARG A 107 -22.44 -19.01 16.49
CA ARG A 107 -22.53 -20.36 17.06
C ARG A 107 -21.22 -21.10 16.87
N TYR A 108 -20.85 -21.88 17.88
CA TYR A 108 -19.61 -22.63 17.93
C TYR A 108 -19.91 -24.11 18.24
N ASP A 109 -19.06 -25.02 17.77
CA ASP A 109 -19.09 -26.41 18.21
C ASP A 109 -18.52 -26.57 19.63
N ALA A 110 -18.52 -27.82 20.13
CA ALA A 110 -17.97 -28.19 21.43
C ALA A 110 -16.43 -28.08 21.51
N LEU A 111 -15.74 -27.95 20.38
CA LEU A 111 -14.28 -27.76 20.28
C LEU A 111 -13.89 -26.28 20.14
N GLY A 112 -14.86 -25.40 19.90
CA GLY A 112 -14.68 -23.96 19.77
C GLY A 112 -14.59 -23.43 18.34
N HIS A 113 -14.74 -24.28 17.31
CA HIS A 113 -14.77 -23.80 15.93
C HIS A 113 -16.08 -23.06 15.67
N LEU A 114 -16.01 -21.97 14.91
CA LEU A 114 -17.18 -21.26 14.42
C LEU A 114 -17.95 -22.17 13.46
N THR A 115 -19.17 -22.55 13.81
CA THR A 115 -20.04 -23.36 12.94
C THR A 115 -21.01 -22.48 12.18
N GLU A 116 -21.46 -21.37 12.75
CA GLU A 116 -22.47 -20.51 12.14
C GLU A 116 -22.29 -19.04 12.51
N THR A 117 -22.60 -18.15 11.55
CA THR A 117 -22.86 -16.73 11.81
C THR A 117 -24.29 -16.42 11.38
N GLY A 118 -24.95 -15.47 12.03
CA GLY A 118 -26.35 -15.16 11.76
C GLY A 118 -26.86 -13.91 12.46
N THR A 119 -28.18 -13.75 12.47
CA THR A 119 -28.91 -12.64 13.12
C THR A 119 -30.07 -13.20 13.94
N GLY A 120 -30.50 -12.55 15.03
CA GLY A 120 -31.56 -13.05 15.90
C GLY A 120 -31.06 -13.97 17.03
N GLY A 121 -31.98 -14.41 17.90
CA GLY A 121 -31.70 -15.42 18.93
C GLY A 121 -30.91 -14.96 20.15
N TRP A 122 -31.14 -13.73 20.61
CA TRP A 122 -30.53 -13.10 21.78
C TRP A 122 -30.71 -13.93 23.08
N PRO A 123 -29.65 -14.37 23.77
CA PRO A 123 -29.79 -15.22 24.95
C PRO A 123 -30.17 -14.46 26.24
N GLY A 124 -31.13 -14.99 27.00
CA GLY A 124 -31.16 -14.80 28.46
C GLY A 124 -32.10 -13.74 29.03
N ASN A 125 -33.22 -13.42 28.38
CA ASN A 125 -34.38 -12.86 29.09
C ASN A 125 -35.69 -13.41 28.53
N GLY A 126 -36.72 -13.55 29.36
CA GLY A 126 -38.04 -14.02 28.92
C GLY A 126 -38.63 -13.07 27.88
N ASP A 127 -39.19 -13.64 26.81
CA ASP A 127 -39.72 -12.92 25.66
C ASP A 127 -40.69 -11.79 26.07
N LYS A 128 -40.34 -10.55 25.68
CA LYS A 128 -41.20 -9.36 25.78
C LYS A 128 -41.08 -8.40 24.59
N THR A 129 -40.25 -8.71 23.61
CA THR A 129 -40.07 -7.87 22.40
C THR A 129 -40.36 -8.63 21.11
N GLY A 130 -40.67 -9.94 21.15
CA GLY A 130 -41.19 -10.69 20.01
C GLY A 130 -40.28 -10.71 18.77
N ASN A 131 -38.96 -10.62 18.96
CA ASN A 131 -38.03 -10.35 17.86
C ASN A 131 -37.21 -11.60 17.47
N ALA A 132 -37.43 -12.05 16.23
CA ALA A 132 -36.66 -12.99 15.42
C ALA A 132 -36.07 -14.28 16.06
N ALA A 133 -36.59 -15.42 15.62
CA ALA A 133 -35.86 -16.69 15.68
C ALA A 133 -34.49 -16.55 14.98
N TYR A 134 -33.46 -17.22 15.50
CA TYR A 134 -32.11 -17.15 14.97
C TYR A 134 -32.04 -17.61 13.50
N ALA A 135 -31.52 -16.75 12.63
CA ALA A 135 -31.35 -16.98 11.21
C ALA A 135 -29.86 -17.01 10.84
N ALA A 136 -29.34 -18.20 10.53
CA ALA A 136 -27.96 -18.38 10.09
C ALA A 136 -27.75 -17.73 8.70
N GLN A 137 -26.74 -16.87 8.59
CA GLN A 137 -26.24 -16.26 7.34
C GLN A 137 -25.10 -17.09 6.71
N THR A 138 -24.27 -17.76 7.52
CA THR A 138 -23.25 -18.70 7.04
C THR A 138 -23.23 -19.95 7.89
N ARG A 139 -22.89 -21.11 7.30
CA ARG A 139 -22.57 -22.34 8.02
C ARG A 139 -21.26 -22.95 7.53
N GLN A 140 -20.51 -23.56 8.44
CA GLN A 140 -19.18 -24.14 8.21
C GLN A 140 -19.09 -25.50 8.88
N HIS A 141 -18.46 -26.46 8.20
CA HIS A 141 -18.26 -27.80 8.73
C HIS A 141 -16.77 -28.20 8.68
N HIS A 142 -16.30 -28.69 9.81
CA HIS A 142 -14.91 -29.06 10.06
C HIS A 142 -14.84 -30.58 10.30
N ASP A 143 -13.75 -31.21 9.87
CA ASP A 143 -13.48 -32.60 10.25
C ASP A 143 -12.98 -32.72 11.71
N ALA A 144 -12.74 -33.95 12.15
CA ALA A 144 -12.21 -34.24 13.49
C ALA A 144 -10.79 -33.67 13.76
N LEU A 145 -10.12 -33.11 12.74
CA LEU A 145 -8.83 -32.42 12.84
C LEU A 145 -8.99 -30.89 12.76
N GLY A 146 -10.23 -30.37 12.79
CA GLY A 146 -10.52 -28.94 12.69
C GLY A 146 -10.34 -28.37 11.27
N ARG A 147 -10.13 -29.21 10.24
CA ARG A 147 -9.95 -28.74 8.87
C ARG A 147 -11.30 -28.46 8.26
N LEU A 148 -11.51 -27.24 7.74
CA LEU A 148 -12.73 -26.86 7.03
C LEU A 148 -12.91 -27.77 5.80
N LEU A 149 -13.95 -28.59 5.80
CA LEU A 149 -14.34 -29.46 4.69
C LEU A 149 -15.24 -28.72 3.70
N TRP A 150 -16.18 -27.94 4.22
CA TRP A 150 -17.03 -27.08 3.41
C TRP A 150 -17.57 -25.88 4.19
N SER A 151 -17.92 -24.82 3.45
CA SER A 151 -18.63 -23.65 3.94
C SER A 151 -19.75 -23.24 2.97
N ALA A 152 -20.89 -22.84 3.51
CA ALA A 152 -22.05 -22.35 2.77
C ALA A 152 -22.53 -21.00 3.33
N ASP A 153 -23.12 -20.15 2.48
CA ASP A 153 -23.83 -18.93 2.91
C ASP A 153 -25.28 -18.90 2.41
N VAL A 154 -26.06 -17.95 2.94
CA VAL A 154 -27.46 -17.69 2.51
C VAL A 154 -27.58 -17.14 1.10
N ARG A 155 -26.48 -16.84 0.41
CA ARG A 155 -26.48 -16.46 -1.01
C ARG A 155 -26.26 -17.68 -1.92
N GLY A 156 -26.15 -18.88 -1.34
CA GLY A 156 -25.92 -20.14 -2.05
C GLY A 156 -24.45 -20.40 -2.40
N SER A 157 -23.50 -19.61 -1.88
CA SER A 157 -22.07 -19.82 -2.12
C SER A 157 -21.56 -21.03 -1.36
N PHE A 158 -21.33 -22.13 -2.06
CA PHE A 158 -20.73 -23.34 -1.51
C PHE A 158 -19.25 -23.45 -1.88
N THR A 159 -18.38 -23.65 -0.89
CA THR A 159 -16.95 -23.96 -1.11
C THR A 159 -16.64 -25.30 -0.47
N GLN A 160 -15.97 -26.18 -1.20
CA GLN A 160 -15.50 -27.48 -0.71
C GLN A 160 -13.96 -27.54 -0.73
N HIS A 161 -13.41 -28.30 0.21
CA HIS A 161 -11.99 -28.59 0.32
C HIS A 161 -11.78 -30.11 0.42
N ARG A 162 -10.79 -30.61 -0.34
CA ARG A 162 -10.27 -31.97 -0.23
C ARG A 162 -8.80 -31.92 0.10
N TYR A 163 -8.39 -32.70 1.08
CA TYR A 163 -7.03 -32.80 1.56
C TYR A 163 -6.48 -34.20 1.30
N ASP A 164 -5.17 -34.33 1.11
CA ASP A 164 -4.50 -35.64 1.13
C ASP A 164 -4.28 -36.13 2.58
N THR A 165 -3.65 -37.30 2.68
CA THR A 165 -3.25 -37.93 3.94
C THR A 165 -2.18 -37.13 4.70
N GLU A 166 -1.50 -36.19 4.06
CA GLU A 166 -0.53 -35.27 4.67
C GLU A 166 -1.15 -33.88 4.99
N SER A 167 -2.48 -33.76 4.88
CA SER A 167 -3.25 -32.52 5.07
C SER A 167 -2.93 -31.38 4.08
N ARG A 168 -2.26 -31.67 2.96
CA ARG A 168 -2.12 -30.73 1.84
C ARG A 168 -3.44 -30.63 1.10
N LEU A 169 -3.85 -29.42 0.73
CA LEU A 169 -5.07 -29.19 -0.03
C LEU A 169 -4.88 -29.73 -1.47
N LEU A 170 -5.51 -30.86 -1.80
CA LEU A 170 -5.47 -31.45 -3.14
C LEU A 170 -6.35 -30.71 -4.14
N GLN A 171 -7.52 -30.28 -3.67
CA GLN A 171 -8.54 -29.66 -4.50
C GLN A 171 -9.38 -28.74 -3.61
N SER A 172 -9.62 -27.52 -4.08
CA SER A 172 -10.72 -26.70 -3.58
C SER A 172 -11.52 -26.20 -4.76
N GLY A 173 -12.84 -26.26 -4.62
CA GLY A 173 -13.79 -25.79 -5.61
C GLY A 173 -14.83 -24.91 -4.94
N ARG A 174 -15.12 -23.77 -5.56
CA ARG A 174 -16.27 -22.95 -5.22
C ARG A 174 -17.34 -23.22 -6.27
N TYR A 175 -18.47 -23.78 -5.84
CA TYR A 175 -19.50 -24.32 -6.70
C TYR A 175 -20.72 -23.40 -6.67
N GLY A 176 -21.30 -23.15 -7.85
CA GLY A 176 -22.55 -22.41 -8.02
C GLY A 176 -23.48 -23.15 -8.95
N GLY A 177 -24.64 -23.59 -8.44
CA GLY A 177 -25.74 -24.05 -9.28
C GLY A 177 -26.47 -22.88 -9.95
N ARG A 178 -27.50 -23.18 -10.75
CA ARG A 178 -28.41 -22.12 -11.25
C ARG A 178 -29.18 -21.49 -10.09
N ALA A 179 -29.86 -20.37 -10.35
CA ALA A 179 -30.69 -19.68 -9.35
C ALA A 179 -31.68 -20.62 -8.62
N ASP A 180 -32.17 -21.67 -9.30
CA ASP A 180 -33.06 -22.69 -8.74
C ASP A 180 -32.40 -23.54 -7.64
N ASP A 181 -31.09 -23.79 -7.72
CA ASP A 181 -30.32 -24.52 -6.71
C ASP A 181 -30.02 -23.66 -5.47
N GLY A 182 -30.00 -22.33 -5.61
CA GLY A 182 -29.82 -21.39 -4.50
C GLY A 182 -30.90 -21.58 -3.43
N SER A 183 -32.16 -21.66 -3.84
CA SER A 183 -33.32 -21.97 -2.97
C SER A 183 -33.15 -23.30 -2.23
N ARG A 184 -32.55 -24.29 -2.88
CA ARG A 184 -32.37 -25.65 -2.37
C ARG A 184 -31.21 -25.74 -1.37
N LEU A 185 -30.11 -25.03 -1.63
CA LEU A 185 -29.01 -24.82 -0.70
C LEU A 185 -29.46 -23.99 0.52
N MET A 186 -30.26 -22.94 0.33
CA MET A 186 -30.85 -22.19 1.44
C MET A 186 -31.76 -23.06 2.32
N ALA A 187 -32.58 -23.93 1.74
CA ALA A 187 -33.40 -24.87 2.49
C ALA A 187 -32.56 -25.88 3.32
N GLN A 188 -31.43 -26.35 2.78
CA GLN A 188 -30.49 -27.20 3.54
C GLN A 188 -29.73 -26.41 4.62
N VAL A 189 -29.33 -25.17 4.33
CA VAL A 189 -28.71 -24.24 5.30
C VAL A 189 -29.69 -23.82 6.41
N GLN A 190 -31.00 -23.89 6.21
CA GLN A 190 -31.98 -23.65 7.27
C GLN A 190 -32.34 -24.91 8.06
N THR A 191 -32.32 -26.10 7.47
CA THR A 191 -32.76 -27.36 8.12
C THR A 191 -31.66 -28.19 8.78
N TYR A 192 -30.37 -27.87 8.57
CA TYR A 192 -29.25 -28.62 9.15
C TYR A 192 -29.23 -28.58 10.70
N GLN A 193 -29.15 -29.78 11.31
CA GLN A 193 -29.01 -29.97 12.76
C GLN A 193 -27.59 -30.46 13.12
N PRO A 194 -26.92 -29.91 14.14
CA PRO A 194 -25.61 -30.38 14.59
C PRO A 194 -25.66 -31.84 15.08
N GLY A 195 -24.82 -32.70 14.50
CA GLY A 195 -24.66 -34.11 14.91
C GLY A 195 -25.36 -35.15 14.02
N ALA A 196 -26.09 -34.74 12.98
CA ALA A 196 -26.60 -35.68 11.97
C ALA A 196 -25.46 -36.21 11.08
N PRO A 197 -25.33 -37.54 10.86
CA PRO A 197 -24.31 -38.11 10.00
C PRO A 197 -24.76 -38.15 8.54
N GLU A 198 -24.32 -37.20 7.70
CA GLU A 198 -24.61 -37.29 6.26
C GLU A 198 -23.58 -36.63 5.33
N GLN A 199 -23.58 -37.09 4.07
CA GLN A 199 -22.63 -36.72 3.02
C GLN A 199 -22.81 -35.26 2.53
N PRO A 200 -21.78 -34.65 1.92
CA PRO A 200 -21.94 -33.34 1.29
C PRO A 200 -23.04 -33.38 0.21
N PRO A 201 -23.84 -32.31 0.04
CA PRO A 201 -24.85 -32.24 -1.00
C PRO A 201 -24.16 -32.41 -2.37
N SER A 202 -24.63 -33.39 -3.14
CA SER A 202 -24.03 -33.70 -4.43
C SER A 202 -24.34 -32.62 -5.47
N ALA A 203 -23.37 -31.74 -5.70
CA ALA A 203 -23.23 -31.09 -6.99
C ALA A 203 -23.03 -32.21 -8.02
N ALA A 204 -24.10 -32.57 -8.74
CA ALA A 204 -24.10 -33.74 -9.61
C ALA A 204 -23.03 -33.59 -10.70
N ASP A 205 -22.12 -34.56 -10.80
CA ASP A 205 -21.07 -34.63 -11.81
C ASP A 205 -21.68 -34.63 -13.23
N LYS A 206 -21.85 -33.44 -13.81
CA LYS A 206 -22.12 -33.27 -15.23
C LYS A 206 -20.80 -33.17 -15.98
N ALA A 207 -20.32 -34.33 -16.42
CA ALA A 207 -19.24 -34.42 -17.39
C ALA A 207 -19.51 -33.51 -18.59
N GLY A 208 -18.66 -32.49 -18.80
CA GLY A 208 -18.83 -31.53 -19.89
C GLY A 208 -18.16 -30.17 -19.70
N THR A 209 -17.73 -29.79 -18.49
CA THR A 209 -17.00 -28.54 -18.26
C THR A 209 -15.53 -28.65 -18.68
N GLU A 210 -15.03 -27.67 -19.46
CA GLU A 210 -13.59 -27.54 -19.74
C GLU A 210 -12.85 -27.29 -18.41
N THR A 211 -11.86 -28.11 -18.09
CA THR A 211 -11.05 -27.93 -16.89
C THR A 211 -10.15 -26.69 -17.01
N ALA A 212 -10.00 -25.96 -15.90
CA ALA A 212 -9.24 -24.71 -15.87
C ALA A 212 -7.78 -24.93 -16.34
N PRO A 213 -7.19 -24.00 -17.14
CA PRO A 213 -5.81 -24.11 -17.60
C PRO A 213 -4.81 -24.15 -16.45
N GLN A 214 -3.87 -25.12 -16.45
CA GLN A 214 -2.87 -25.27 -15.38
C GLN A 214 -1.43 -25.27 -15.91
N ALA A 215 -0.59 -24.39 -15.37
CA ALA A 215 0.86 -24.39 -15.61
C ALA A 215 1.56 -25.52 -14.83
N ARG A 216 2.44 -26.25 -15.50
CA ARG A 216 3.28 -27.34 -14.95
C ARG A 216 4.70 -26.85 -14.72
N GLN A 217 5.36 -27.35 -13.68
CA GLN A 217 6.73 -26.95 -13.34
C GLN A 217 7.64 -28.12 -13.05
N PHE A 218 8.93 -27.89 -13.31
CA PHE A 218 9.98 -28.87 -13.31
C PHE A 218 11.12 -28.36 -12.42
N TYR A 219 11.33 -29.07 -11.33
CA TYR A 219 12.30 -28.75 -10.29
C TYR A 219 13.57 -29.60 -10.48
N ASP A 220 14.75 -29.05 -10.18
CA ASP A 220 15.99 -29.82 -10.03
C ASP A 220 16.08 -30.50 -8.66
N ASP A 221 17.17 -31.21 -8.38
CA ASP A 221 17.33 -31.98 -7.13
C ASP A 221 17.50 -31.09 -5.87
N PHE A 222 17.83 -29.79 -6.05
CA PHE A 222 17.79 -28.76 -5.00
C PHE A 222 16.39 -28.13 -4.90
N GLY A 223 15.49 -28.55 -5.79
CA GLY A 223 14.12 -28.12 -6.03
C GLY A 223 13.99 -26.89 -6.94
N ARG A 224 15.06 -26.33 -7.49
CA ARG A 224 14.98 -25.07 -8.26
C ARG A 224 14.21 -25.35 -9.54
N SER A 225 13.19 -24.53 -9.82
CA SER A 225 12.42 -24.60 -11.06
C SER A 225 13.27 -24.14 -12.21
N VAL A 226 13.92 -25.13 -12.80
CA VAL A 226 14.70 -25.05 -14.02
C VAL A 226 13.81 -24.94 -15.24
N ALA A 227 12.52 -25.31 -15.17
CA ALA A 227 11.57 -25.03 -16.24
C ALA A 227 10.10 -24.94 -15.82
N THR A 228 9.33 -24.21 -16.62
CA THR A 228 7.88 -24.04 -16.51
C THR A 228 7.22 -24.19 -17.86
N LEU A 229 6.17 -25.02 -17.94
CA LEU A 229 5.30 -25.10 -19.10
C LEU A 229 3.91 -24.56 -18.75
N SER A 230 3.61 -23.36 -19.24
CA SER A 230 2.33 -22.68 -19.09
C SER A 230 1.50 -22.79 -20.38
N PRO A 231 0.18 -23.08 -20.31
CA PRO A 231 -0.69 -22.98 -21.48
C PRO A 231 -0.82 -21.53 -21.99
N ASP A 232 -0.61 -20.55 -21.10
CA ASP A 232 -0.77 -19.13 -21.38
C ASP A 232 0.52 -18.42 -21.75
N SER A 233 1.69 -18.88 -21.28
CA SER A 233 3.00 -18.25 -21.52
C SER A 233 4.08 -19.18 -22.08
N GLY A 234 3.75 -20.43 -22.42
CA GLY A 234 4.69 -21.36 -23.05
C GLY A 234 5.74 -21.93 -22.10
N LEU A 235 6.89 -22.31 -22.64
CA LEU A 235 8.02 -22.89 -21.91
C LEU A 235 9.02 -21.82 -21.46
N SER A 236 9.22 -21.61 -20.16
CA SER A 236 10.36 -20.86 -19.62
C SER A 236 11.39 -21.82 -19.02
N ILE A 237 12.68 -21.54 -19.18
CA ILE A 237 13.81 -22.33 -18.68
C ILE A 237 14.77 -21.40 -17.92
N ARG A 238 15.31 -21.88 -16.80
CA ARG A 238 16.24 -21.13 -15.94
C ARG A 238 17.47 -21.97 -15.61
N GLY A 239 18.62 -21.30 -15.54
CA GLY A 239 19.90 -21.87 -15.15
C GLY A 239 20.52 -21.05 -14.03
N TYR A 240 20.98 -21.75 -12.99
CA TYR A 240 21.51 -21.20 -11.75
C TYR A 240 23.01 -21.50 -11.61
N ASP A 241 23.75 -20.63 -10.93
CA ASP A 241 25.10 -20.95 -10.49
C ASP A 241 25.11 -21.78 -9.19
N ALA A 242 26.31 -22.12 -8.73
CA ALA A 242 26.53 -22.86 -7.48
C ALA A 242 26.17 -22.07 -6.19
N THR A 243 25.73 -20.82 -6.33
CA THR A 243 25.27 -19.95 -5.22
C THR A 243 23.79 -19.58 -5.34
N ASP A 244 23.02 -20.39 -6.07
CA ASP A 244 21.58 -20.23 -6.34
C ASP A 244 21.18 -18.92 -7.05
N ARG A 245 22.13 -18.22 -7.68
CA ARG A 245 21.85 -17.01 -8.46
C ARG A 245 21.48 -17.40 -9.90
N LEU A 246 20.45 -16.76 -10.44
CA LEU A 246 20.04 -16.94 -11.84
C LEU A 246 21.12 -16.39 -12.78
N VAL A 247 21.81 -17.26 -13.52
CA VAL A 247 22.84 -16.85 -14.50
C VAL A 247 22.37 -16.90 -15.94
N SER A 248 21.32 -17.68 -16.23
CA SER A 248 20.70 -17.72 -17.55
C SER A 248 19.19 -17.94 -17.49
N GLY A 249 18.44 -17.28 -18.37
CA GLY A 249 17.04 -17.58 -18.66
C GLY A 249 16.84 -17.83 -20.15
N ARG A 250 15.86 -18.65 -20.51
CA ARG A 250 15.36 -18.82 -21.89
C ARG A 250 13.85 -18.93 -21.90
N ASP A 251 13.18 -18.20 -22.79
CA ASP A 251 11.72 -18.24 -22.94
C ASP A 251 11.25 -19.23 -24.03
N ALA A 252 9.94 -19.22 -24.34
CA ALA A 252 9.32 -20.16 -25.26
C ALA A 252 9.63 -19.87 -26.73
N LEU A 253 10.16 -18.68 -27.03
CA LEU A 253 10.68 -18.27 -28.33
C LEU A 253 12.18 -18.51 -28.46
N GLY A 254 12.85 -18.93 -27.38
CA GLY A 254 14.29 -19.11 -27.31
C GLY A 254 15.08 -17.84 -27.01
N GLN A 255 14.42 -16.71 -26.69
CA GLN A 255 15.09 -15.48 -26.25
C GLN A 255 15.95 -15.79 -25.03
N GLN A 256 17.13 -15.18 -24.91
CA GLN A 256 18.08 -15.52 -23.84
C GLN A 256 18.38 -14.33 -22.96
N ALA A 257 18.27 -14.51 -21.65
CA ALA A 257 18.82 -13.60 -20.65
C ALA A 257 20.08 -14.23 -20.04
N ARG A 258 21.13 -13.43 -19.80
CA ARG A 258 22.32 -13.82 -19.03
C ARG A 258 22.70 -12.75 -18.02
N TYR A 259 23.19 -13.19 -16.87
CA TYR A 259 23.50 -12.33 -15.74
C TYR A 259 24.93 -12.60 -15.24
N GLU A 260 25.69 -11.53 -15.03
CA GLU A 260 27.03 -11.55 -14.43
C GLU A 260 27.00 -10.75 -13.12
N TYR A 261 27.63 -11.28 -12.07
CA TYR A 261 27.59 -10.73 -10.72
C TYR A 261 29.00 -10.45 -10.18
N ASP A 262 29.11 -9.49 -9.26
CA ASP A 262 30.32 -9.30 -8.46
C ASP A 262 30.43 -10.32 -7.31
N LEU A 263 31.57 -10.29 -6.61
CA LEU A 263 31.84 -11.13 -5.43
C LEU A 263 30.91 -10.83 -4.24
N ARG A 264 30.10 -9.76 -4.28
CA ARG A 264 29.09 -9.40 -3.27
C ARG A 264 27.67 -9.73 -3.72
N GLY A 265 27.50 -10.44 -4.84
CA GLY A 265 26.20 -10.83 -5.39
C GLY A 265 25.44 -9.72 -6.10
N ARG A 266 26.04 -8.55 -6.34
CA ARG A 266 25.41 -7.45 -7.09
C ARG A 266 25.58 -7.69 -8.58
N ILE A 267 24.55 -7.37 -9.36
CA ILE A 267 24.61 -7.50 -10.82
C ILE A 267 25.64 -6.51 -11.39
N LEU A 268 26.58 -6.99 -12.21
CA LEU A 268 27.50 -6.16 -12.98
C LEU A 268 27.01 -5.96 -14.40
N ARG A 269 26.42 -7.01 -14.99
CA ARG A 269 25.98 -7.03 -16.38
C ARG A 269 24.75 -7.91 -16.57
N GLN A 270 23.85 -7.45 -17.42
CA GLN A 270 22.73 -8.21 -17.97
C GLN A 270 22.89 -8.20 -19.49
N THR A 271 22.79 -9.36 -20.11
CA THR A 271 22.83 -9.49 -21.57
C THR A 271 21.55 -10.17 -22.02
N ILE A 272 20.71 -9.46 -22.77
CA ILE A 272 19.48 -9.97 -23.36
C ILE A 272 19.72 -10.15 -24.86
N THR A 273 19.50 -11.36 -25.37
CA THR A 273 19.66 -11.72 -26.79
C THR A 273 18.32 -12.11 -27.38
N GLN A 274 17.86 -11.31 -28.34
CA GLN A 274 16.70 -11.57 -29.17
C GLN A 274 17.09 -12.46 -30.36
N LEU A 275 16.59 -13.69 -30.37
CA LEU A 275 16.58 -14.59 -31.51
C LEU A 275 15.33 -14.28 -32.37
N PRO A 276 15.50 -13.87 -33.64
CA PRO A 276 14.38 -13.66 -34.54
C PRO A 276 13.88 -14.99 -35.12
N GLN A 277 12.58 -15.08 -35.38
CA GLN A 277 11.91 -16.31 -35.82
C GLN A 277 12.00 -16.56 -37.34
N ASP A 278 12.54 -15.61 -38.09
CA ASP A 278 12.64 -15.59 -39.56
C ASP A 278 14.06 -15.89 -40.09
N GLY A 279 15.01 -16.22 -39.21
CA GLY A 279 16.41 -16.47 -39.56
C GLY A 279 17.27 -15.21 -39.71
N ALA A 280 16.76 -14.02 -39.37
CA ALA A 280 17.59 -12.81 -39.30
C ALA A 280 18.71 -12.90 -38.23
N ARG A 281 19.62 -11.92 -38.21
CA ARG A 281 20.70 -11.90 -37.21
C ARG A 281 20.15 -11.60 -35.80
N PRO A 282 20.61 -12.31 -34.76
CA PRO A 282 20.26 -11.99 -33.37
C PRO A 282 20.61 -10.55 -32.99
N ARG A 283 19.76 -9.92 -32.18
CA ARG A 283 20.02 -8.60 -31.57
C ARG A 283 20.38 -8.79 -30.10
N THR A 284 21.34 -8.03 -29.58
CA THR A 284 21.76 -8.15 -28.17
C THR A 284 21.80 -6.80 -27.49
N THR A 285 21.05 -6.68 -26.39
CA THR A 285 21.03 -5.54 -25.48
C THR A 285 21.87 -5.86 -24.25
N THR A 286 22.79 -4.99 -23.87
CA THR A 286 23.63 -5.16 -22.66
C THR A 286 23.41 -3.99 -21.71
N THR A 287 22.96 -4.27 -20.48
CA THR A 287 22.95 -3.32 -19.37
C THR A 287 24.19 -3.53 -18.51
N ARG A 288 24.83 -2.45 -18.04
CA ARG A 288 25.95 -2.51 -17.07
C ARG A 288 25.68 -1.63 -15.87
N TRP A 289 26.11 -2.09 -14.69
CA TRP A 289 26.02 -1.36 -13.43
C TRP A 289 27.42 -1.11 -12.88
N ARG A 290 27.72 0.15 -12.54
CA ARG A 290 29.01 0.56 -11.98
C ARG A 290 28.82 1.06 -10.55
N TYR A 291 29.51 0.42 -9.62
CA TYR A 291 29.44 0.73 -8.19
C TYR A 291 30.73 1.38 -7.68
N GLN A 292 30.60 2.22 -6.66
CA GLN A 292 31.71 2.74 -5.86
C GLN A 292 31.40 2.47 -4.38
N GLY A 293 32.19 1.59 -3.76
CA GLY A 293 31.83 1.03 -2.45
C GLY A 293 30.47 0.34 -2.51
N PRO A 294 29.51 0.69 -1.63
CA PRO A 294 28.14 0.16 -1.69
C PRO A 294 27.23 0.88 -2.70
N ARG A 295 27.59 2.09 -3.17
CA ARG A 295 26.69 2.97 -3.94
C ARG A 295 26.75 2.67 -5.44
N LEU A 296 25.60 2.66 -6.11
CA LEU A 296 25.51 2.63 -7.58
C LEU A 296 25.81 4.05 -8.11
N VAL A 297 26.86 4.22 -8.92
CA VAL A 297 27.29 5.55 -9.40
C VAL A 297 27.02 5.77 -10.88
N ALA A 298 26.93 4.70 -11.68
CA ALA A 298 26.45 4.78 -13.06
C ALA A 298 25.74 3.49 -13.48
N LEU A 299 24.86 3.63 -14.45
CA LEU A 299 24.17 2.56 -15.14
C LEU A 299 24.17 2.89 -16.64
N GLU A 300 24.60 1.93 -17.45
CA GLU A 300 24.67 2.04 -18.91
C GLU A 300 23.66 1.08 -19.53
N HIS A 301 22.74 1.59 -20.33
CA HIS A 301 21.82 0.78 -21.15
C HIS A 301 21.66 1.48 -22.52
N PRO A 302 21.57 0.75 -23.64
CA PRO A 302 21.68 1.35 -24.99
C PRO A 302 20.64 2.42 -25.31
N GLU A 303 19.50 2.45 -24.61
CA GLU A 303 18.46 3.46 -24.82
C GLU A 303 18.47 4.59 -23.79
N GLN A 304 18.98 4.34 -22.58
CA GLN A 304 19.08 5.32 -21.49
C GLN A 304 20.18 4.93 -20.51
N SER A 305 21.10 5.85 -20.25
CA SER A 305 22.11 5.74 -19.19
C SER A 305 21.77 6.69 -18.02
N GLU A 306 22.10 6.27 -16.80
CA GLU A 306 21.87 7.04 -15.57
C GLU A 306 23.18 7.18 -14.78
N ALA A 307 23.43 8.37 -14.20
CA ALA A 307 24.54 8.62 -13.30
C ALA A 307 24.04 9.28 -12.01
N TYR A 308 24.63 8.90 -10.87
CA TYR A 308 24.17 9.33 -9.55
C TYR A 308 25.31 9.91 -8.74
N GLU A 309 25.02 11.00 -8.04
CA GLU A 309 25.95 11.62 -7.10
C GLU A 309 25.28 11.78 -5.74
N TYR A 310 26.08 11.60 -4.71
CA TYR A 310 25.66 11.50 -3.32
C TYR A 310 26.45 12.50 -2.50
N ASN A 311 25.82 13.08 -1.48
CA ASN A 311 26.55 13.81 -0.44
C ASN A 311 27.30 12.83 0.48
N ASP A 312 28.04 13.39 1.45
CA ASP A 312 28.82 12.61 2.41
C ASP A 312 27.94 11.66 3.22
N ARG A 313 26.73 12.12 3.59
CA ARG A 313 25.67 11.31 4.26
C ARG A 313 25.10 10.18 3.40
N GLY A 314 25.44 10.10 2.11
CA GLY A 314 24.95 9.06 1.20
C GLY A 314 23.56 9.30 0.62
N LEU A 315 23.00 10.50 0.79
CA LEU A 315 21.75 10.90 0.14
C LEU A 315 22.05 11.38 -1.28
N ARG A 316 21.22 10.97 -2.25
CA ARG A 316 21.41 11.28 -3.67
C ARG A 316 21.10 12.76 -3.95
N VAL A 317 22.12 13.59 -4.14
CA VAL A 317 21.95 15.02 -4.43
C VAL A 317 21.78 15.31 -5.92
N ARG A 318 22.21 14.41 -6.81
CA ARG A 318 22.08 14.57 -8.26
C ARG A 318 21.78 13.24 -8.96
N LYS A 319 20.89 13.28 -9.95
CA LYS A 319 20.62 12.20 -10.91
C LYS A 319 20.72 12.78 -12.32
N ARG A 320 21.64 12.29 -13.13
CA ARG A 320 21.74 12.64 -14.55
C ARG A 320 21.19 11.49 -15.38
N ILE A 321 20.25 11.79 -16.26
CA ILE A 321 19.65 10.85 -17.21
C ILE A 321 20.17 11.24 -18.59
N THR A 322 20.68 10.29 -19.35
CA THR A 322 21.06 10.47 -20.76
C THR A 322 20.23 9.50 -21.59
N ARG A 323 19.35 10.00 -22.46
CA ARG A 323 18.68 9.19 -23.47
C ARG A 323 19.52 9.17 -24.75
N HIS A 324 19.56 8.01 -25.40
CA HIS A 324 20.28 7.80 -26.65
C HIS A 324 19.25 7.66 -27.79
N GLU A 325 19.18 8.68 -28.65
CA GLU A 325 18.31 8.63 -29.82
C GLU A 325 18.90 7.70 -30.90
N GLU A 326 18.03 7.13 -31.72
CA GLU A 326 18.43 6.26 -32.82
C GLU A 326 18.89 7.12 -34.00
N SER A 327 20.08 6.84 -34.55
CA SER A 327 20.57 7.50 -35.76
C SER A 327 19.54 7.38 -36.88
N GLY A 328 19.14 8.50 -37.48
CA GLY A 328 18.10 8.53 -38.50
C GLY A 328 18.38 7.59 -39.68
N ALA A 329 17.31 7.17 -40.37
CA ALA A 329 17.32 6.15 -41.42
C ALA A 329 18.24 6.42 -42.65
N ASN A 330 18.95 7.55 -42.68
CA ASN A 330 19.88 7.95 -43.73
C ASN A 330 21.36 7.70 -43.37
N GLY A 331 21.68 7.15 -42.20
CA GLY A 331 23.04 6.73 -41.86
C GLY A 331 24.04 7.86 -41.56
N GLU A 332 23.58 9.09 -41.33
CA GLU A 332 24.44 10.16 -40.85
C GLU A 332 24.84 9.89 -39.39
N SER A 333 26.15 9.75 -39.16
CA SER A 333 26.73 9.42 -37.86
C SER A 333 26.72 10.62 -36.91
N GLY A 334 25.60 10.81 -36.21
CA GLY A 334 25.46 11.76 -35.11
C GLY A 334 24.60 11.18 -33.98
N GLU A 335 25.23 10.76 -32.88
CA GLU A 335 24.51 10.37 -31.66
C GLU A 335 23.94 11.63 -30.98
N SER A 336 22.67 11.96 -31.22
CA SER A 336 21.96 12.97 -30.43
C SER A 336 21.61 12.41 -29.05
N SER A 337 22.53 12.57 -28.09
CA SER A 337 22.26 12.28 -26.69
C SER A 337 21.52 13.44 -26.04
N GLN A 338 20.37 13.16 -25.42
CA GLN A 338 19.61 14.13 -24.63
C GLN A 338 19.89 13.92 -23.15
N HIS A 339 20.49 14.91 -22.50
CA HIS A 339 20.85 14.86 -21.08
C HIS A 339 19.87 15.66 -20.26
N HIS A 340 19.38 15.13 -19.14
CA HIS A 340 18.57 15.87 -18.16
C HIS A 340 19.11 15.62 -16.75
N THR A 341 19.09 16.65 -15.89
CA THR A 341 19.69 16.55 -14.55
C THR A 341 18.71 16.97 -13.46
N LEU A 342 18.35 16.03 -12.59
CA LEU A 342 17.54 16.26 -11.40
C LEU A 342 18.45 16.47 -10.18
N HIS A 343 18.06 17.40 -9.33
CA HIS A 343 18.74 17.79 -8.09
C HIS A 343 17.79 17.61 -6.90
N TYR A 344 18.36 17.30 -5.74
CA TYR A 344 17.60 17.03 -4.52
C TYR A 344 18.25 17.75 -3.34
N GLU A 345 17.42 18.45 -2.55
CA GLU A 345 17.79 19.08 -1.29
C GLU A 345 17.12 18.31 -0.15
N TYR A 346 17.86 18.17 0.95
CA TYR A 346 17.42 17.46 2.14
C TYR A 346 17.48 18.40 3.34
N ASP A 347 16.55 18.26 4.28
CA ASP A 347 16.60 18.97 5.55
C ASP A 347 17.70 18.40 6.46
N SER A 348 17.88 19.03 7.63
CA SER A 348 18.84 18.58 8.64
C SER A 348 18.65 17.12 9.08
N HIS A 349 17.41 16.59 8.99
CA HIS A 349 17.00 15.24 9.34
C HIS A 349 17.09 14.25 8.17
N GLY A 350 17.63 14.66 7.01
CA GLY A 350 17.77 13.82 5.83
C GLY A 350 16.47 13.56 5.06
N ARG A 351 15.38 14.27 5.37
CA ARG A 351 14.11 14.20 4.64
C ARG A 351 14.18 15.09 3.41
N LEU A 352 13.57 14.67 2.30
CA LEU A 352 13.52 15.49 1.08
C LEU A 352 12.76 16.80 1.38
N SER A 353 13.48 17.93 1.27
CA SER A 353 12.96 19.29 1.49
C SER A 353 12.63 19.97 0.17
N ALA A 354 13.38 19.68 -0.89
CA ALA A 354 13.06 20.12 -2.24
C ALA A 354 13.61 19.18 -3.31
N ALA A 355 12.98 19.15 -4.48
CA ALA A 355 13.49 18.49 -5.68
C ALA A 355 13.31 19.38 -6.90
N SER A 356 14.25 19.34 -7.85
CA SER A 356 14.09 20.06 -9.12
C SER A 356 13.18 19.28 -10.06
N LEU A 357 12.20 19.97 -10.66
CA LEU A 357 11.47 19.48 -11.83
C LEU A 357 12.39 19.47 -13.08
N PRO A 358 12.04 18.76 -14.17
CA PRO A 358 12.86 18.72 -15.39
C PRO A 358 13.14 20.09 -16.05
N ASP A 359 12.27 21.08 -15.88
CA ASP A 359 12.50 22.47 -16.28
C ASP A 359 13.48 23.25 -15.37
N GLY A 360 13.98 22.59 -14.32
CA GLY A 360 14.89 23.12 -13.31
C GLY A 360 14.27 24.07 -12.28
N SER A 361 12.95 24.28 -12.31
CA SER A 361 12.25 24.89 -11.18
C SER A 361 12.23 23.93 -9.99
N TRP A 362 12.18 24.46 -8.77
CA TRP A 362 12.24 23.65 -7.55
C TRP A 362 10.87 23.46 -6.94
N LEU A 363 10.52 22.23 -6.61
CA LEU A 363 9.34 21.89 -5.81
C LEU A 363 9.79 21.71 -4.36
N HIS A 364 9.38 22.64 -3.49
CA HIS A 364 9.66 22.63 -2.06
C HIS A 364 8.50 21.98 -1.30
N TYR A 365 8.83 21.12 -0.33
CA TYR A 365 7.89 20.44 0.56
C TYR A 365 7.85 21.17 1.91
N LEU A 366 6.78 21.95 2.14
CA LEU A 366 6.54 22.59 3.43
C LEU A 366 6.07 21.55 4.44
N ARG A 367 6.57 21.66 5.67
CA ARG A 367 6.28 20.73 6.76
C ARG A 367 5.98 21.46 8.06
N ASP A 368 5.17 20.83 8.91
CA ASP A 368 4.97 21.22 10.31
C ASP A 368 6.12 20.74 11.22
N GLY A 369 6.01 21.03 12.52
CA GLY A 369 6.94 20.56 13.55
C GLY A 369 7.02 19.02 13.66
N HIS A 370 5.97 18.30 13.23
CA HIS A 370 5.91 16.83 13.21
C HIS A 370 6.49 16.25 11.90
N GLY A 371 6.88 17.10 10.96
CA GLY A 371 7.44 16.71 9.67
C GLY A 371 6.43 16.18 8.65
N GLN A 372 5.12 16.26 8.90
CA GLN A 372 4.10 15.96 7.88
C GLN A 372 4.13 17.04 6.79
N ILE A 373 3.66 16.72 5.58
CA ILE A 373 3.59 17.73 4.50
C ILE A 373 2.34 18.58 4.70
N THR A 374 2.54 19.87 4.91
CA THR A 374 1.49 20.91 5.07
C THR A 374 1.31 21.76 3.82
N GLY A 375 2.25 21.71 2.88
CA GLY A 375 2.13 22.38 1.59
C GLY A 375 3.23 22.02 0.59
N LEU A 376 3.00 22.36 -0.67
CA LEU A 376 3.94 22.24 -1.78
C LEU A 376 4.03 23.59 -2.51
N GLN A 377 5.26 24.05 -2.76
CA GLN A 377 5.52 25.32 -3.46
C GLN A 377 6.52 25.15 -4.60
N ARG A 378 6.22 25.68 -5.79
CA ARG A 378 7.11 25.72 -6.95
C ARG A 378 7.86 27.05 -7.02
N GLN A 379 9.17 27.02 -6.79
CA GLN A 379 10.08 28.14 -7.01
C GLN A 379 10.61 28.10 -8.45
N ARG A 380 10.12 29.00 -9.31
CA ARG A 380 10.46 29.04 -10.75
C ARG A 380 11.90 29.48 -11.03
N VAL A 381 12.38 30.49 -10.28
CA VAL A 381 13.71 31.09 -10.44
C VAL A 381 14.74 30.33 -9.62
N ARG A 382 15.81 29.86 -10.28
CA ARG A 382 16.84 28.99 -9.69
C ARG A 382 17.84 29.78 -8.86
N THR A 383 18.31 30.91 -9.40
CA THR A 383 19.34 31.78 -8.82
C THR A 383 18.83 32.48 -7.55
N PRO A 384 19.44 32.23 -6.36
CA PRO A 384 18.90 32.67 -5.07
C PRO A 384 18.59 34.17 -4.97
N TRP A 385 19.51 35.03 -5.39
CA TRP A 385 19.34 36.50 -5.33
C TRP A 385 18.35 37.06 -6.37
N LEU A 386 17.85 36.25 -7.31
CA LEU A 386 16.74 36.61 -8.20
C LEU A 386 15.38 36.11 -7.70
N ARG A 387 15.33 35.28 -6.65
CA ARG A 387 14.07 34.67 -6.17
C ARG A 387 13.08 35.69 -5.64
N TRP A 388 13.53 36.83 -5.08
CA TRP A 388 12.64 37.89 -4.59
C TRP A 388 11.82 38.56 -5.71
N LEU A 389 12.30 38.53 -6.96
CA LEU A 389 11.57 39.01 -8.15
C LEU A 389 10.50 38.02 -8.64
N SER A 390 10.54 36.76 -8.19
CA SER A 390 9.63 35.68 -8.57
C SER A 390 9.26 34.85 -7.33
N PRO A 391 8.26 35.29 -6.54
CA PRO A 391 7.83 34.56 -5.35
C PRO A 391 7.41 33.12 -5.68
N ALA A 392 7.54 32.24 -4.70
CA ALA A 392 7.17 30.83 -4.85
C ALA A 392 5.68 30.68 -5.14
N GLN A 393 5.35 29.82 -6.11
CA GLN A 393 3.97 29.52 -6.48
C GLN A 393 3.43 28.37 -5.65
N THR A 394 2.43 28.62 -4.80
CA THR A 394 1.74 27.54 -4.08
C THR A 394 1.08 26.56 -5.06
N ILE A 395 1.33 25.26 -4.86
CA ILE A 395 0.65 24.18 -5.56
C ILE A 395 -0.45 23.60 -4.67
N ALA A 396 -0.15 23.30 -3.41
CA ALA A 396 -1.16 22.85 -2.45
C ALA A 396 -0.76 23.28 -1.03
N THR A 397 -1.74 23.46 -0.15
CA THR A 397 -1.58 23.92 1.25
C THR A 397 -2.73 23.41 2.11
N GLY A 398 -2.59 23.48 3.43
CA GLY A 398 -3.70 23.23 4.36
C GLY A 398 -4.16 21.77 4.35
N PHE A 399 -3.21 20.83 4.29
CA PHE A 399 -3.52 19.40 4.37
C PHE A 399 -3.96 19.03 5.80
N GLU A 400 -5.25 18.77 6.00
CA GLU A 400 -5.84 18.30 7.26
C GLU A 400 -6.02 16.77 7.21
N ARG A 401 -5.82 16.10 8.35
CA ARG A 401 -5.87 14.63 8.47
C ARG A 401 -6.70 14.21 9.68
N ASP A 402 -7.25 13.00 9.63
CA ASP A 402 -7.87 12.29 10.74
C ASP A 402 -7.18 10.93 10.95
N LEU A 403 -7.61 10.15 11.95
CA LEU A 403 -7.10 8.81 12.26
C LEU A 403 -7.15 7.81 11.09
N VAL A 404 -7.93 8.09 10.05
CA VAL A 404 -8.18 7.23 8.88
C VAL A 404 -7.57 7.82 7.59
N GLY A 405 -6.94 9.00 7.67
CA GLY A 405 -6.11 9.58 6.61
C GLY A 405 -6.45 11.02 6.25
N LEU A 406 -6.26 11.40 4.98
CA LEU A 406 -6.51 12.77 4.53
C LEU A 406 -8.00 13.14 4.67
N ARG A 407 -8.27 14.34 5.19
CA ARG A 407 -9.62 14.90 5.42
C ARG A 407 -9.88 16.10 4.51
N SER A 408 -8.91 17.01 4.36
CA SER A 408 -9.03 18.12 3.42
C SER A 408 -7.66 18.60 2.91
N TRP A 409 -7.67 19.36 1.80
CA TRP A 409 -6.54 20.18 1.37
C TRP A 409 -7.00 21.29 0.43
N GLN A 410 -6.21 22.37 0.31
CA GLN A 410 -6.49 23.49 -0.58
C GLN A 410 -5.45 23.57 -1.71
N ALA A 411 -5.91 23.55 -2.95
CA ALA A 411 -5.13 23.83 -4.14
C ALA A 411 -4.73 25.32 -4.22
N GLY A 412 -3.58 25.60 -4.82
CA GLY A 412 -3.04 26.96 -4.97
C GLY A 412 -3.91 27.92 -5.83
N ASN A 413 -4.97 27.42 -6.45
CA ASN A 413 -5.99 28.18 -7.17
C ASN A 413 -7.29 28.40 -6.36
N GLY A 414 -7.31 28.06 -5.08
CA GLY A 414 -8.45 28.29 -4.17
C GLY A 414 -9.52 27.19 -4.16
N ILE A 415 -9.32 26.07 -4.86
CA ILE A 415 -10.18 24.90 -4.75
C ILE A 415 -9.82 24.10 -3.49
N GLU A 416 -10.81 23.81 -2.66
CA GLU A 416 -10.66 22.96 -1.47
C GLU A 416 -11.25 21.58 -1.78
N ALA A 417 -10.45 20.54 -1.56
CA ALA A 417 -10.87 19.15 -1.58
C ALA A 417 -11.23 18.70 -0.16
N ARG A 418 -12.33 17.96 0.00
CA ARG A 418 -12.81 17.39 1.27
C ARG A 418 -13.15 15.92 1.08
N TYR A 419 -12.74 15.09 2.03
CA TYR A 419 -12.98 13.66 2.08
C TYR A 419 -13.81 13.36 3.33
N GLN A 420 -15.02 12.85 3.14
CA GLN A 420 -15.97 12.56 4.22
C GLN A 420 -16.21 11.05 4.29
N ARG A 421 -16.10 10.50 5.49
CA ARG A 421 -16.23 9.06 5.77
C ARG A 421 -17.58 8.75 6.44
N SER A 422 -18.05 7.52 6.31
CA SER A 422 -19.21 7.00 7.06
C SER A 422 -18.81 6.71 8.52
N ARG A 423 -19.79 6.33 9.37
CA ARG A 423 -19.52 5.99 10.79
C ARG A 423 -18.58 4.79 10.95
N GLU A 424 -18.51 3.96 9.92
CA GLU A 424 -17.69 2.75 9.79
C GLU A 424 -16.31 3.04 9.17
N GLY A 425 -15.98 4.30 8.89
CA GLY A 425 -14.68 4.73 8.34
C GLY A 425 -14.53 4.63 6.82
N LEU A 426 -15.54 4.14 6.10
CA LEU A 426 -15.52 4.04 4.62
C LEU A 426 -15.65 5.42 3.97
N LEU A 427 -14.93 5.69 2.87
CA LEU A 427 -15.03 6.95 2.14
C LEU A 427 -16.41 7.08 1.47
N ALA A 428 -17.26 7.95 2.02
CA ALA A 428 -18.66 8.09 1.64
C ALA A 428 -18.90 9.26 0.68
N ARG A 429 -18.07 10.31 0.72
CA ARG A 429 -18.23 11.51 -0.12
C ARG A 429 -16.90 12.25 -0.33
N ILE A 430 -16.71 12.78 -1.54
CA ILE A 430 -15.59 13.65 -1.91
C ILE A 430 -16.18 14.94 -2.49
N VAL A 431 -15.79 16.09 -1.95
CA VAL A 431 -16.24 17.40 -2.44
C VAL A 431 -15.03 18.24 -2.83
N TYR A 432 -15.00 18.69 -4.09
CA TYR A 432 -14.10 19.74 -4.55
C TYR A 432 -14.92 21.02 -4.70
N ARG A 433 -14.66 22.03 -3.87
CA ARG A 433 -15.43 23.29 -3.83
C ARG A 433 -14.55 24.51 -4.07
N GLN A 434 -15.10 25.52 -4.71
CA GLN A 434 -14.40 26.81 -4.83
C GLN A 434 -14.59 27.59 -3.52
N THR A 435 -13.50 27.85 -2.80
CA THR A 435 -13.58 28.63 -1.56
C THR A 435 -13.70 30.12 -1.89
N GLY A 436 -14.76 30.76 -1.37
CA GLY A 436 -15.07 32.17 -1.61
C GLY A 436 -14.11 33.15 -0.95
N LYS A 437 -12.85 33.19 -1.41
CA LYS A 437 -11.90 34.27 -1.16
C LYS A 437 -11.09 34.56 -2.42
N ASN A 438 -11.51 35.59 -3.17
CA ASN A 438 -10.58 36.39 -3.99
C ASN A 438 -9.65 37.21 -3.07
N ASN A 439 -8.95 36.55 -2.13
CA ASN A 439 -7.88 37.18 -1.38
C ASN A 439 -6.66 37.26 -2.29
N THR A 440 -6.54 38.40 -2.94
CA THR A 440 -5.40 38.87 -3.69
C THR A 440 -4.10 38.76 -2.91
N ARG A 441 -3.43 37.61 -3.06
CA ARG A 441 -1.99 37.58 -3.35
C ARG A 441 -1.60 36.47 -4.33
N THR A 442 -2.50 36.16 -5.27
CA THR A 442 -2.05 35.93 -6.64
C THR A 442 -1.22 37.13 -7.06
N ALA A 443 0.09 36.93 -7.24
CA ALA A 443 0.96 37.97 -7.76
C ALA A 443 0.80 38.09 -9.30
N SER A 444 -0.41 38.37 -9.76
CA SER A 444 -0.64 39.12 -11.01
C SER A 444 -0.22 40.58 -10.76
N GLY A 445 0.33 41.23 -11.78
CA GLY A 445 1.14 42.42 -11.62
C GLY A 445 0.52 43.52 -10.76
N THR A 446 1.30 44.03 -9.79
CA THR A 446 1.22 45.46 -9.51
C THR A 446 1.64 46.19 -10.78
N SER A 447 0.68 46.91 -11.39
CA SER A 447 0.99 48.00 -12.29
C SER A 447 1.82 49.03 -11.53
N HIS A 448 3.14 49.00 -11.72
CA HIS A 448 3.96 50.17 -11.49
C HIS A 448 3.72 51.14 -12.65
N ASP A 449 2.54 51.77 -12.62
CA ASP A 449 2.02 52.67 -13.65
C ASP A 449 2.77 54.01 -13.74
N TRP A 450 3.91 54.10 -13.03
CA TRP A 450 4.88 55.19 -13.10
C TRP A 450 6.01 54.93 -14.12
N MET A 451 6.07 53.74 -14.73
CA MET A 451 7.10 53.37 -15.70
C MET A 451 6.67 53.52 -17.18
N LEU A 452 5.55 54.19 -17.44
CA LEU A 452 5.08 54.55 -18.79
C LEU A 452 5.89 55.73 -19.35
N GLY A 453 7.15 55.48 -19.76
CA GLY A 453 7.94 56.47 -20.51
C GLY A 453 9.45 56.24 -20.61
N ALA A 454 10.05 55.43 -19.73
CA ALA A 454 11.51 55.26 -19.64
C ALA A 454 12.05 54.16 -20.57
N ARG A 455 13.24 54.38 -21.14
CA ARG A 455 13.96 53.39 -21.97
C ARG A 455 14.88 52.54 -21.08
N PRO A 456 15.30 51.32 -21.52
CA PRO A 456 16.11 50.41 -20.70
C PRO A 456 17.46 50.96 -20.21
N ALA A 457 17.95 52.08 -20.75
CA ALA A 457 19.15 52.76 -20.30
C ALA A 457 18.94 53.52 -18.97
N ASP A 458 17.73 54.05 -18.73
CA ASP A 458 17.44 54.96 -17.61
C ASP A 458 17.44 54.22 -16.25
N ILE A 459 17.27 52.89 -16.30
CA ILE A 459 17.36 51.98 -15.14
C ILE A 459 18.82 51.90 -14.60
N ALA A 460 19.82 52.22 -15.42
CA ALA A 460 21.23 52.18 -15.01
C ALA A 460 21.63 53.32 -14.07
N GLU A 461 21.03 54.51 -14.20
CA GLU A 461 21.36 55.65 -13.33
C GLU A 461 20.73 55.54 -11.93
N GLN A 462 19.57 54.88 -11.78
CA GLN A 462 18.95 54.69 -10.46
C GLN A 462 19.73 53.74 -9.52
N LEU A 463 20.66 52.94 -10.05
CA LEU A 463 21.60 52.16 -9.23
C LEU A 463 22.83 52.96 -8.76
N LEU A 464 22.98 54.23 -9.18
CA LEU A 464 24.19 55.05 -8.99
C LEU A 464 24.03 56.31 -8.13
N GLY A 465 22.81 56.65 -7.70
CA GLY A 465 22.56 57.43 -6.47
C GLY A 465 22.59 58.97 -6.55
N LEU A 466 21.42 59.59 -6.72
CA LEU A 466 21.11 60.99 -6.39
C LEU A 466 19.73 61.08 -5.70
N THR A 467 19.49 62.10 -4.87
CA THR A 467 18.35 62.25 -3.91
C THR A 467 17.84 63.70 -3.87
N PRO A 468 16.78 64.13 -3.13
CA PRO A 468 15.66 63.45 -2.43
C PRO A 468 14.24 64.07 -2.70
N ALA A 469 13.15 63.60 -2.02
CA ALA A 469 12.08 64.40 -1.33
C ALA A 469 10.57 63.97 -1.47
N HIS A 470 9.89 63.70 -0.32
CA HIS A 470 8.47 63.99 0.08
C HIS A 470 7.25 63.49 -0.77
N ALA A 471 6.02 63.19 -0.25
CA ALA A 471 5.45 63.00 1.11
C ALA A 471 3.99 62.40 1.08
N ALA A 472 3.42 62.11 2.27
CA ALA A 472 1.99 62.08 2.68
C ALA A 472 1.11 60.80 2.53
N GLU A 473 0.13 60.69 3.47
CA GLU A 473 -0.74 59.53 3.81
C GLU A 473 -2.23 59.71 3.35
N PRO A 474 -3.31 59.26 4.06
CA PRO A 474 -4.11 58.07 3.68
C PRO A 474 -5.63 58.35 3.56
N MET A 475 -6.49 57.32 3.37
CA MET A 475 -7.89 57.35 3.86
C MET A 475 -8.54 55.96 4.03
N GLN A 476 -9.49 55.88 4.96
CA GLN A 476 -10.25 54.67 5.36
C GLN A 476 -11.69 54.67 4.82
N ALA A 477 -12.31 53.49 4.73
CA ALA A 477 -13.78 53.34 4.91
C ALA A 477 -14.16 51.92 5.38
N LYS A 478 -15.10 51.82 6.33
CA LYS A 478 -15.76 50.58 6.80
C LYS A 478 -17.14 50.43 6.15
N ALA A 479 -17.63 49.19 6.04
CA ALA A 479 -19.07 48.87 6.09
C ALA A 479 -19.28 47.45 6.68
N GLN A 480 -20.41 47.21 7.37
CA GLN A 480 -20.72 45.98 8.10
C GLN A 480 -22.12 45.42 7.73
N ALA A 481 -22.29 44.11 7.96
CA ALA A 481 -23.56 43.38 8.12
C ALA A 481 -24.44 43.26 6.84
N THR A 482 -25.42 42.35 6.72
CA THR A 482 -26.16 41.51 7.70
C THR A 482 -26.37 40.06 7.21
N ALA A 483 -26.75 39.16 8.13
CA ALA A 483 -27.09 37.76 7.84
C ALA A 483 -28.52 37.57 7.29
N ALA A 484 -28.77 36.42 6.64
CA ALA A 484 -30.12 35.91 6.37
C ALA A 484 -30.13 34.36 6.39
N THR A 485 -30.82 33.79 7.37
CA THR A 485 -31.15 32.36 7.46
C THR A 485 -32.37 32.01 6.61
N ALA A 486 -32.34 30.87 5.92
CA ALA A 486 -33.53 30.21 5.37
C ALA A 486 -33.40 28.69 5.58
N ALA A 487 -34.48 28.06 6.06
CA ALA A 487 -34.44 26.71 6.62
C ALA A 487 -34.56 25.59 5.57
N GLN A 488 -34.09 24.41 5.97
CA GLN A 488 -34.22 23.15 5.23
C GLN A 488 -35.67 22.62 5.27
N THR A 489 -36.06 21.89 4.23
CA THR A 489 -37.12 20.86 4.33
C THR A 489 -36.54 19.52 3.90
N THR A 490 -36.61 18.55 4.80
CA THR A 490 -36.00 17.22 4.69
C THR A 490 -36.94 16.20 4.07
N ALA A 491 -36.40 15.29 3.25
CA ALA A 491 -37.00 14.01 2.94
C ALA A 491 -35.95 12.92 3.24
N GLU A 492 -36.28 11.98 4.12
CA GLU A 492 -35.35 10.94 4.59
C GLU A 492 -35.17 9.82 3.54
N PRO A 493 -33.93 9.34 3.33
CA PRO A 493 -33.66 8.00 2.82
C PRO A 493 -33.55 6.99 3.97
N ALA A 494 -33.85 5.72 3.68
CA ALA A 494 -33.94 4.62 4.64
C ALA A 494 -32.61 4.30 5.37
N PRO A 495 -32.67 3.73 6.60
CA PRO A 495 -31.49 3.30 7.35
C PRO A 495 -30.82 2.03 6.76
N ASP A 496 -29.66 1.69 7.33
CA ASP A 496 -28.91 0.42 7.18
C ASP A 496 -27.97 0.23 5.96
N GLN A 497 -27.53 1.29 5.27
CA GLN A 497 -26.33 1.19 4.40
C GLN A 497 -25.35 2.37 4.56
N PRO A 498 -24.02 2.11 4.59
CA PRO A 498 -23.01 3.15 4.79
C PRO A 498 -22.80 4.00 3.53
N GLY A 499 -23.27 5.24 3.56
CA GLY A 499 -23.12 6.19 2.45
C GLY A 499 -23.57 7.60 2.78
N ALA A 500 -23.36 8.53 1.83
CA ALA A 500 -23.75 9.95 1.94
C ALA A 500 -24.93 10.33 1.02
N LEU A 501 -25.65 9.34 0.50
CA LEU A 501 -26.83 9.54 -0.33
C LEU A 501 -27.96 10.16 0.52
N GLY A 502 -28.58 11.23 0.02
CA GLY A 502 -29.59 12.00 0.76
C GLY A 502 -29.08 13.24 1.51
N GLN A 503 -27.77 13.43 1.70
CA GLN A 503 -27.26 14.68 2.26
C GLN A 503 -27.53 15.88 1.31
N PRO A 504 -27.67 17.12 1.81
CA PRO A 504 -27.76 18.31 0.96
C PRO A 504 -26.56 18.42 0.00
N THR A 505 -26.80 18.88 -1.23
CA THR A 505 -25.73 19.24 -2.18
C THR A 505 -24.97 20.45 -1.69
N GLU A 506 -23.65 20.45 -1.87
CA GLU A 506 -22.80 21.59 -1.52
C GLU A 506 -22.92 22.68 -2.60
N PRO A 507 -23.53 23.85 -2.33
CA PRO A 507 -23.91 24.79 -3.39
C PRO A 507 -22.74 25.41 -4.16
N GLN A 508 -21.52 25.31 -3.62
CA GLN A 508 -20.27 25.83 -4.21
C GLN A 508 -19.34 24.70 -4.70
N ALA A 509 -19.83 23.46 -4.80
CA ALA A 509 -19.05 22.31 -5.27
C ALA A 509 -18.85 22.32 -6.79
N LEU A 510 -17.59 22.34 -7.23
CA LEU A 510 -17.22 21.97 -8.60
C LEU A 510 -17.57 20.50 -8.87
N LEU A 511 -17.26 19.62 -7.90
CA LEU A 511 -17.59 18.20 -7.87
C LEU A 511 -18.09 17.83 -6.47
N ASP A 512 -19.22 17.14 -6.37
CA ASP A 512 -19.72 16.49 -5.15
C ASP A 512 -20.03 15.03 -5.51
N MET A 513 -19.09 14.14 -5.21
CA MET A 513 -19.13 12.71 -5.55
C MET A 513 -19.46 11.91 -4.30
N ARG A 514 -20.41 10.99 -4.39
CA ARG A 514 -20.98 10.26 -3.24
C ARG A 514 -21.03 8.78 -3.52
N TYR A 515 -20.81 7.99 -2.49
CA TYR A 515 -20.63 6.56 -2.56
C TYR A 515 -21.52 5.83 -1.56
N LEU A 516 -21.89 4.60 -1.91
CA LEU A 516 -22.63 3.64 -1.11
C LEU A 516 -21.96 2.28 -1.30
N TRP A 517 -21.66 1.61 -0.19
CA TRP A 517 -20.88 0.38 -0.18
C TRP A 517 -21.71 -0.79 0.36
N ASP A 518 -21.45 -2.00 -0.13
CA ASP A 518 -21.94 -3.21 0.53
C ASP A 518 -21.09 -3.57 1.76
N SER A 519 -21.55 -4.55 2.55
CA SER A 519 -20.83 -5.02 3.74
C SER A 519 -19.52 -5.77 3.45
N GLN A 520 -19.21 -6.05 2.17
CA GLN A 520 -17.92 -6.59 1.76
C GLN A 520 -16.94 -5.48 1.33
N GLY A 521 -17.41 -4.25 1.08
CA GLY A 521 -16.61 -3.13 0.58
C GLY A 521 -16.67 -2.94 -0.95
N ASN A 522 -17.67 -3.50 -1.64
CA ASN A 522 -17.91 -3.27 -3.06
C ASN A 522 -18.78 -2.03 -3.26
N LEU A 523 -18.52 -1.24 -4.32
CA LEU A 523 -19.22 0.00 -4.61
C LEU A 523 -20.61 -0.27 -5.21
N LEU A 524 -21.68 -0.23 -4.41
CA LEU A 524 -23.05 -0.45 -4.91
C LEU A 524 -23.58 0.71 -5.75
N LEU A 525 -23.36 1.94 -5.29
CA LEU A 525 -23.94 3.12 -5.92
C LEU A 525 -23.00 4.30 -5.79
N ARG A 526 -22.84 5.03 -6.89
CA ARG A 526 -22.18 6.32 -6.96
C ARG A 526 -23.17 7.38 -7.43
N GLN A 527 -23.15 8.57 -6.85
CA GLN A 527 -23.92 9.72 -7.34
C GLN A 527 -23.03 10.96 -7.39
N ASP A 528 -23.06 11.68 -8.52
CA ASP A 528 -22.26 12.88 -8.73
C ASP A 528 -23.17 14.11 -8.94
N HIS A 529 -22.78 15.23 -8.34
CA HIS A 529 -23.38 16.54 -8.58
C HIS A 529 -22.31 17.55 -9.02
N TYR A 530 -22.68 18.43 -9.96
CA TYR A 530 -21.77 19.33 -10.66
C TYR A 530 -22.34 20.75 -10.72
N SER A 531 -21.57 21.76 -10.28
CA SER A 531 -21.96 23.18 -10.35
C SER A 531 -22.42 23.67 -11.73
N GLN A 532 -21.84 23.17 -12.83
CA GLN A 532 -22.21 23.56 -14.20
C GLN A 532 -23.40 22.75 -14.78
N ALA A 533 -23.88 21.72 -14.09
CA ALA A 533 -25.05 20.94 -14.48
C ALA A 533 -25.87 20.50 -13.25
N PRO A 534 -26.30 21.44 -12.38
CA PRO A 534 -26.79 21.10 -11.04
C PRO A 534 -28.14 20.36 -11.06
N GLN A 535 -28.89 20.47 -12.16
CA GLN A 535 -30.18 19.78 -12.37
C GLN A 535 -30.02 18.41 -13.06
N THR A 536 -28.82 18.05 -13.53
CA THR A 536 -28.58 16.77 -14.21
C THR A 536 -28.10 15.73 -13.20
N LEU A 537 -28.97 14.77 -12.86
CA LEU A 537 -28.59 13.63 -12.04
C LEU A 537 -27.59 12.74 -12.80
N HIS A 538 -26.39 12.56 -12.25
CA HIS A 538 -25.44 11.54 -12.70
C HIS A 538 -25.28 10.48 -11.62
N GLN A 539 -25.53 9.23 -11.95
CA GLN A 539 -25.62 8.14 -10.97
C GLN A 539 -25.19 6.81 -11.61
N ASP A 540 -24.29 6.08 -10.96
CA ASP A 540 -23.79 4.78 -11.44
C ASP A 540 -24.10 3.70 -10.40
N SER A 541 -25.00 2.78 -10.74
CA SER A 541 -25.34 1.60 -9.93
C SER A 541 -24.55 0.39 -10.38
N HIS A 542 -24.15 -0.48 -9.46
CA HIS A 542 -23.33 -1.66 -9.75
C HIS A 542 -23.91 -2.92 -9.10
N ALA A 543 -23.65 -4.08 -9.73
CA ALA A 543 -23.92 -5.38 -9.13
C ALA A 543 -22.76 -6.34 -9.38
N TYR A 544 -22.56 -7.23 -8.41
CA TYR A 544 -21.43 -8.16 -8.33
C TYR A 544 -21.94 -9.60 -8.26
N ASP A 545 -21.14 -10.55 -8.75
CA ASP A 545 -21.42 -11.97 -8.52
C ASP A 545 -20.92 -12.43 -7.15
N MET A 546 -21.14 -13.71 -6.83
CA MET A 546 -20.69 -14.33 -5.59
C MET A 546 -19.15 -14.30 -5.38
N HIS A 547 -18.36 -14.03 -6.41
CA HIS A 547 -16.89 -13.90 -6.35
C HIS A 547 -16.44 -12.43 -6.25
N ASP A 548 -17.35 -11.51 -5.90
CA ASP A 548 -17.14 -10.06 -5.86
C ASP A 548 -16.72 -9.46 -7.22
N ARG A 549 -16.97 -10.15 -8.34
CA ARG A 549 -16.65 -9.68 -9.69
C ARG A 549 -17.78 -8.81 -10.22
N LEU A 550 -17.45 -7.68 -10.86
CA LEU A 550 -18.47 -6.77 -11.40
C LEU A 550 -19.20 -7.40 -12.58
N ILE A 551 -20.51 -7.62 -12.46
CA ILE A 551 -21.37 -8.20 -13.51
C ILE A 551 -22.28 -7.17 -14.20
N VAL A 552 -22.62 -6.06 -13.54
CA VAL A 552 -23.44 -4.99 -14.14
C VAL A 552 -22.97 -3.62 -13.65
N GLN A 553 -22.91 -2.65 -14.55
CA GLN A 553 -22.89 -1.21 -14.27
C GLN A 553 -24.08 -0.56 -15.00
N VAL A 554 -24.88 0.26 -14.32
CA VAL A 554 -25.96 1.06 -14.91
C VAL A 554 -25.64 2.54 -14.66
N GLN A 555 -25.35 3.28 -15.73
CA GLN A 555 -25.08 4.71 -15.69
C GLN A 555 -26.35 5.48 -16.06
N ARG A 556 -26.79 6.37 -15.17
CA ARG A 556 -27.89 7.31 -15.38
C ARG A 556 -27.34 8.71 -15.63
N THR A 557 -27.84 9.38 -16.65
CA THR A 557 -27.62 10.82 -16.90
C THR A 557 -28.96 11.47 -17.20
N GLY A 558 -29.53 12.16 -16.21
CA GLY A 558 -30.89 12.69 -16.27
C GLY A 558 -31.93 11.57 -16.41
N GLN A 559 -32.57 11.50 -17.57
CA GLN A 559 -33.51 10.41 -17.93
C GLN A 559 -32.86 9.30 -18.77
N GLU A 560 -31.66 9.51 -19.30
CA GLU A 560 -30.96 8.48 -20.08
C GLU A 560 -30.38 7.41 -19.14
N LEU A 561 -30.65 6.13 -19.45
CA LEU A 561 -30.15 4.97 -18.71
C LEU A 561 -29.35 4.07 -19.65
N ARG A 562 -28.05 3.94 -19.37
CA ARG A 562 -27.13 3.07 -20.08
C ARG A 562 -26.68 1.92 -19.19
N SER A 563 -26.58 0.71 -19.72
CA SER A 563 -26.02 -0.44 -18.99
C SER A 563 -24.80 -1.02 -19.68
N SER A 564 -23.85 -1.48 -18.86
CA SER A 564 -22.80 -2.41 -19.24
C SER A 564 -22.98 -3.69 -18.43
N ARG A 565 -22.82 -4.86 -19.05
CA ARG A 565 -23.06 -6.18 -18.46
C ARG A 565 -21.90 -7.11 -18.82
N TYR A 566 -21.46 -7.88 -17.84
CA TYR A 566 -20.32 -8.78 -17.96
C TYR A 566 -20.69 -10.16 -17.44
N HIS A 567 -20.27 -11.22 -18.15
CA HIS A 567 -20.36 -12.59 -17.66
C HIS A 567 -18.96 -13.21 -17.63
N TYR A 568 -18.72 -14.06 -16.65
CA TYR A 568 -17.46 -14.76 -16.45
C TYR A 568 -17.72 -16.25 -16.27
N ASP A 569 -16.80 -17.07 -16.76
CA ASP A 569 -16.79 -18.50 -16.48
C ASP A 569 -16.10 -18.85 -15.14
N GLU A 570 -16.04 -20.15 -14.86
CA GLU A 570 -15.38 -20.74 -13.69
C GLU A 570 -13.85 -20.53 -13.70
N ALA A 571 -13.25 -20.35 -14.88
CA ALA A 571 -11.82 -20.04 -15.04
C ALA A 571 -11.50 -18.53 -14.90
N GLY A 572 -12.48 -17.70 -14.53
CA GLY A 572 -12.28 -16.26 -14.36
C GLY A 572 -12.09 -15.51 -15.70
N ARG A 573 -12.49 -16.10 -16.82
CA ARG A 573 -12.45 -15.48 -18.15
C ARG A 573 -13.75 -14.75 -18.41
N ARG A 574 -13.70 -13.51 -18.92
CA ARG A 574 -14.90 -12.74 -19.29
C ARG A 574 -15.45 -13.28 -20.61
N THR A 575 -16.57 -14.00 -20.60
CA THR A 575 -17.12 -14.72 -21.76
C THR A 575 -18.19 -13.94 -22.52
N LEU A 576 -18.84 -12.98 -21.86
CA LEU A 576 -19.78 -12.04 -22.48
C LEU A 576 -19.47 -10.62 -21.99
N ASP A 577 -19.52 -9.68 -22.93
CA ASP A 577 -19.31 -8.26 -22.70
C ASP A 577 -20.36 -7.45 -23.49
N GLN A 578 -21.14 -6.64 -22.78
CA GLN A 578 -22.06 -5.66 -23.36
C GLN A 578 -21.74 -4.32 -22.72
N GLN A 579 -21.53 -3.25 -23.49
CA GLN A 579 -21.10 -1.96 -22.95
C GLN A 579 -21.94 -0.80 -23.46
N ASN A 580 -22.34 0.08 -22.54
CA ASN A 580 -23.00 1.38 -22.82
C ASN A 580 -24.25 1.30 -23.73
N VAL A 581 -25.04 0.23 -23.58
CA VAL A 581 -26.30 0.03 -24.32
C VAL A 581 -27.47 0.70 -23.60
N ALA A 582 -28.62 0.90 -24.26
CA ALA A 582 -29.83 1.31 -23.53
C ALA A 582 -30.21 0.24 -22.49
N SER A 583 -30.57 0.63 -21.27
CA SER A 583 -30.68 -0.33 -20.14
C SER A 583 -31.71 -1.45 -20.32
N GLY A 584 -32.68 -1.30 -21.21
CA GLY A 584 -33.67 -2.32 -21.59
C GLY A 584 -33.27 -3.19 -22.77
N ASP A 585 -32.15 -2.91 -23.45
CA ASP A 585 -31.67 -3.65 -24.60
C ASP A 585 -30.72 -4.77 -24.16
N LEU A 586 -31.15 -6.01 -24.34
CA LEU A 586 -30.41 -7.21 -23.95
C LEU A 586 -29.59 -7.82 -25.11
N GLN A 587 -29.68 -7.29 -26.33
CA GLN A 587 -29.05 -7.88 -27.51
C GLN A 587 -28.11 -6.93 -28.25
N ALA A 588 -28.44 -5.65 -28.39
CA ALA A 588 -27.53 -4.70 -29.04
C ALA A 588 -26.21 -4.61 -28.28
N GLY A 589 -25.11 -4.42 -29.01
CA GLY A 589 -23.77 -4.25 -28.44
C GLY A 589 -23.19 -5.47 -27.72
N THR A 590 -23.92 -6.59 -27.61
CA THR A 590 -23.46 -7.79 -26.90
C THR A 590 -22.42 -8.57 -27.71
N ARG A 591 -21.23 -8.71 -27.13
CA ARG A 591 -20.09 -9.46 -27.67
C ARG A 591 -19.87 -10.74 -26.88
N ALA A 592 -19.84 -11.86 -27.57
CA ALA A 592 -19.32 -13.11 -27.02
C ALA A 592 -17.79 -13.13 -27.23
N ILE A 593 -17.05 -13.43 -26.16
CA ILE A 593 -15.59 -13.56 -26.18
C ILE A 593 -15.26 -15.05 -26.12
N ALA A 594 -14.71 -15.57 -27.21
CA ALA A 594 -14.22 -16.94 -27.28
C ALA A 594 -12.75 -16.99 -26.86
N TYR A 595 -12.34 -18.09 -26.24
CA TYR A 595 -10.96 -18.36 -25.80
C TYR A 595 -10.34 -19.49 -26.62
N LEU A 596 -9.02 -19.66 -26.57
CA LEU A 596 -8.35 -20.84 -27.14
C LEU A 596 -8.50 -22.01 -26.14
N PRO A 597 -8.86 -23.23 -26.61
CA PRO A 597 -9.09 -24.38 -25.72
C PRO A 597 -7.94 -24.62 -24.75
N GLY A 598 -8.26 -24.83 -23.48
CA GLY A 598 -7.26 -25.07 -22.42
C GLY A 598 -6.34 -23.87 -22.12
N SER A 599 -6.76 -22.63 -22.40
CA SER A 599 -6.02 -21.40 -22.04
C SER A 599 -6.94 -20.22 -21.67
N HIS A 600 -6.35 -19.14 -21.18
CA HIS A 600 -6.98 -17.84 -20.93
C HIS A 600 -6.77 -16.85 -22.09
N ARG A 601 -6.06 -17.23 -23.15
CA ARG A 601 -5.86 -16.45 -24.38
C ARG A 601 -7.18 -16.30 -25.15
N TRP A 602 -7.63 -15.08 -25.44
CA TRP A 602 -8.83 -14.88 -26.26
C TRP A 602 -8.56 -15.26 -27.72
N SER A 603 -9.50 -15.95 -28.37
CA SER A 603 -9.37 -16.41 -29.77
C SER A 603 -10.10 -15.49 -30.75
N ALA A 604 -11.33 -15.07 -30.43
CA ALA A 604 -12.12 -14.16 -31.25
C ALA A 604 -13.23 -13.49 -30.43
N GLU A 605 -13.60 -12.27 -30.84
CA GLU A 605 -14.85 -11.61 -30.44
C GLU A 605 -15.88 -11.76 -31.55
N ARG A 606 -17.14 -12.02 -31.20
CA ARG A 606 -18.26 -12.09 -32.13
C ARG A 606 -19.46 -11.34 -31.57
N ALA A 607 -20.22 -10.67 -32.43
CA ALA A 607 -21.58 -10.27 -32.07
C ALA A 607 -22.40 -11.54 -31.78
N ALA A 608 -23.24 -11.52 -30.75
CA ALA A 608 -23.91 -12.71 -30.23
C ALA A 608 -24.88 -13.40 -31.22
N ASP A 609 -25.23 -12.71 -32.31
CA ASP A 609 -26.17 -13.10 -33.36
C ASP A 609 -25.51 -13.69 -34.63
N GLN A 610 -24.20 -13.48 -34.85
CA GLN A 610 -23.53 -13.94 -36.07
C GLN A 610 -23.01 -15.39 -36.01
N LYS A 611 -23.53 -16.23 -36.92
CA LYS A 611 -23.11 -17.63 -37.13
C LYS A 611 -21.94 -17.81 -38.12
N ASP A 612 -21.33 -16.73 -38.62
CA ASP A 612 -20.29 -16.81 -39.65
C ASP A 612 -19.02 -17.52 -39.14
N THR A 613 -18.54 -18.48 -39.93
CA THR A 613 -17.41 -19.37 -39.63
C THR A 613 -16.06 -18.83 -40.10
N THR A 614 -16.02 -17.69 -40.79
CA THR A 614 -14.79 -17.07 -41.35
C THR A 614 -14.06 -16.11 -40.39
N THR A 615 -14.22 -16.27 -39.07
CA THR A 615 -13.61 -15.37 -38.07
C THR A 615 -12.08 -15.45 -38.07
N GLN A 616 -11.39 -14.34 -38.37
CA GLN A 616 -9.94 -14.22 -38.19
C GLN A 616 -9.58 -14.37 -36.70
N ARG A 617 -8.93 -15.48 -36.35
CA ARG A 617 -8.51 -15.77 -34.97
C ARG A 617 -7.31 -14.91 -34.59
N THR A 618 -7.28 -14.47 -33.34
CA THR A 618 -6.10 -13.83 -32.74
C THR A 618 -4.94 -14.81 -32.74
N GLN A 619 -3.83 -14.41 -33.36
CA GLN A 619 -2.61 -15.19 -33.43
C GLN A 619 -1.71 -14.79 -32.27
N TYR A 620 -1.09 -15.76 -31.61
CA TYR A 620 -0.16 -15.55 -30.50
C TYR A 620 1.19 -16.18 -30.82
N ASN A 621 2.25 -15.63 -30.24
CA ASN A 621 3.54 -16.29 -30.18
C ASN A 621 3.60 -17.32 -29.03
N ALA A 622 4.69 -18.07 -28.92
CA ALA A 622 4.82 -19.11 -27.89
C ALA A 622 4.69 -18.57 -26.46
N ASN A 623 5.18 -17.35 -26.20
CA ASN A 623 5.09 -16.63 -24.92
C ASN A 623 3.67 -16.11 -24.59
N GLY A 624 2.68 -16.31 -25.46
CA GLY A 624 1.32 -15.84 -25.24
C GLY A 624 1.10 -14.35 -25.48
N GLN A 625 2.02 -13.70 -26.19
CA GLN A 625 1.84 -12.33 -26.63
C GLN A 625 1.13 -12.34 -28.00
N PRO A 626 0.08 -11.54 -28.22
CA PRO A 626 -0.62 -11.50 -29.50
C PRO A 626 0.31 -10.96 -30.59
N LEU A 627 0.31 -11.59 -31.77
CA LEU A 627 1.01 -11.13 -32.97
C LEU A 627 0.06 -10.41 -33.94
N GLN A 628 -1.18 -10.90 -34.03
CA GLN A 628 -2.24 -10.33 -34.86
C GLN A 628 -3.58 -10.45 -34.11
N ALA A 629 -4.31 -9.35 -33.94
CA ALA A 629 -5.66 -9.33 -33.38
C ALA A 629 -6.55 -8.41 -34.22
N GLY A 630 -7.47 -9.01 -35.01
CA GLY A 630 -8.25 -8.26 -36.00
C GLY A 630 -7.34 -7.55 -37.01
N PRO A 631 -7.53 -6.24 -37.29
CA PRO A 631 -6.71 -5.50 -38.26
C PRO A 631 -5.31 -5.13 -37.72
N ARG A 632 -5.04 -5.34 -36.44
CA ARG A 632 -3.81 -4.89 -35.76
C ARG A 632 -2.78 -5.99 -35.62
N SER A 633 -1.52 -5.65 -35.91
CA SER A 633 -0.35 -6.47 -35.62
C SER A 633 0.50 -5.87 -34.50
N TYR A 634 1.15 -6.73 -33.73
CA TYR A 634 1.97 -6.36 -32.57
C TYR A 634 3.35 -7.01 -32.66
N ARG A 635 4.38 -6.28 -32.26
CA ARG A 635 5.75 -6.79 -32.11
C ARG A 635 6.22 -6.60 -30.67
N TRP A 636 7.02 -7.54 -30.20
CA TRP A 636 7.47 -7.64 -28.82
C TRP A 636 8.99 -7.78 -28.78
N ASP A 637 9.63 -7.19 -27.76
CA ASP A 637 11.05 -7.36 -27.52
C ASP A 637 11.36 -8.67 -26.77
N ALA A 638 12.65 -8.95 -26.56
CA ALA A 638 13.12 -10.15 -25.88
C ALA A 638 12.85 -10.18 -24.36
N LEU A 639 12.25 -9.14 -23.78
CA LEU A 639 11.73 -9.10 -22.41
C LEU A 639 10.19 -9.09 -22.39
N GLY A 640 9.55 -9.38 -23.53
CA GLY A 640 8.10 -9.42 -23.64
C GLY A 640 7.40 -8.07 -23.56
N ARG A 641 8.11 -6.96 -23.76
CA ARG A 641 7.55 -5.60 -23.78
C ARG A 641 7.13 -5.23 -25.20
N LEU A 642 6.05 -4.46 -25.34
CA LEU A 642 5.48 -4.10 -26.64
C LEU A 642 6.43 -3.15 -27.39
N GLU A 643 7.02 -3.58 -28.50
CA GLU A 643 7.94 -2.80 -29.34
C GLU A 643 7.18 -1.94 -30.36
N GLN A 644 6.15 -2.51 -31.01
CA GLN A 644 5.39 -1.83 -32.07
C GLN A 644 3.94 -2.32 -32.15
N VAL A 645 3.02 -1.41 -32.46
CA VAL A 645 1.66 -1.71 -32.93
C VAL A 645 1.52 -1.18 -34.36
N SER A 646 0.94 -1.97 -35.25
CA SER A 646 0.65 -1.59 -36.64
C SER A 646 -0.80 -1.94 -36.97
N GLU A 647 -1.39 -1.27 -37.95
CA GLU A 647 -2.74 -1.55 -38.44
C GLU A 647 -2.71 -1.55 -39.97
N GLN A 648 -3.24 -2.61 -40.59
CA GLN A 648 -3.15 -2.83 -42.06
C GLN A 648 -1.72 -2.70 -42.64
N GLY A 649 -0.70 -3.04 -41.84
CA GLY A 649 0.73 -2.95 -42.21
C GLY A 649 1.38 -1.58 -41.96
N ALA A 650 0.61 -0.52 -41.66
CA ALA A 650 1.14 0.79 -41.30
C ALA A 650 1.44 0.87 -39.78
N PRO A 651 2.64 1.31 -39.35
CA PRO A 651 2.95 1.44 -37.92
C PRO A 651 2.17 2.59 -37.28
N LEU A 652 1.37 2.28 -36.24
CA LEU A 652 0.66 3.26 -35.42
C LEU A 652 1.61 3.87 -34.37
N ALA A 653 2.28 2.99 -33.62
CA ALA A 653 3.20 3.36 -32.55
C ALA A 653 4.40 2.41 -32.47
N ARG A 654 5.58 2.95 -32.20
CA ARG A 654 6.77 2.21 -31.73
C ARG A 654 7.18 2.71 -30.35
N TYR A 655 7.68 1.84 -29.48
CA TYR A 655 8.00 2.17 -28.09
C TYR A 655 9.44 1.77 -27.73
N ARG A 656 10.04 2.48 -26.77
CA ARG A 656 11.40 2.23 -26.25
C ARG A 656 11.39 2.28 -24.72
N TYR A 657 12.29 1.54 -24.06
CA TYR A 657 12.24 1.27 -22.62
C TYR A 657 13.62 1.33 -21.96
N ASN A 658 13.68 1.77 -20.71
CA ASN A 658 14.93 1.70 -19.94
C ASN A 658 15.14 0.30 -19.29
N HIS A 659 16.22 0.22 -18.50
CA HIS A 659 16.63 -0.97 -17.75
C HIS A 659 15.61 -1.48 -16.71
N ARG A 660 14.59 -0.68 -16.32
CA ARG A 660 13.52 -1.08 -15.39
C ARG A 660 12.23 -1.51 -16.10
N GLY A 661 12.17 -1.39 -17.43
CA GLY A 661 10.92 -1.54 -18.19
C GLY A 661 10.04 -0.30 -18.20
N GLU A 662 10.49 0.84 -17.66
CA GLU A 662 9.79 2.12 -17.80
C GLU A 662 9.90 2.59 -19.27
N ARG A 663 8.78 2.98 -19.88
CA ARG A 663 8.71 3.38 -21.30
C ARG A 663 9.22 4.80 -21.51
N ILE A 664 10.42 4.94 -22.03
CA ILE A 664 11.10 6.23 -22.17
C ILE A 664 10.84 6.96 -23.50
N ALA A 665 10.33 6.29 -24.52
CA ALA A 665 9.92 6.96 -25.76
C ALA A 665 8.76 6.25 -26.48
N LYS A 666 8.05 7.03 -27.30
CA LYS A 666 7.01 6.60 -28.22
C LYS A 666 7.13 7.36 -29.55
N HIS A 667 7.06 6.65 -30.67
CA HIS A 667 7.11 7.23 -32.02
C HIS A 667 5.84 6.86 -32.78
N THR A 668 4.99 7.86 -33.05
CA THR A 668 3.80 7.72 -33.91
C THR A 668 3.97 8.49 -35.23
N GLY A 669 3.08 8.27 -36.19
CA GLY A 669 3.04 9.08 -37.42
C GLY A 669 2.78 10.57 -37.11
N LYS A 670 3.24 11.48 -37.99
CA LYS A 670 3.05 12.94 -37.79
C LYS A 670 1.59 13.36 -37.59
N ALA A 671 0.65 12.65 -38.22
CA ALA A 671 -0.79 12.87 -38.05
C ALA A 671 -1.37 12.37 -36.70
N GLN A 672 -0.62 11.56 -35.94
CA GLN A 672 -1.02 10.96 -34.66
C GLN A 672 -0.16 11.44 -33.48
N GLY A 673 0.35 12.67 -33.56
CA GLY A 673 1.08 13.33 -32.45
C GLY A 673 2.60 13.21 -32.46
N GLY A 674 3.19 12.45 -33.39
CA GLY A 674 4.64 12.39 -33.61
C GLY A 674 5.43 11.63 -32.54
N SER A 675 6.71 11.96 -32.40
CA SER A 675 7.58 11.34 -31.39
C SER A 675 7.50 12.08 -30.06
N ARG A 676 7.33 11.33 -28.97
CA ARG A 676 7.37 11.81 -27.58
C ARG A 676 8.38 11.01 -26.77
N ALA A 677 9.05 11.67 -25.83
CA ALA A 677 9.86 11.03 -24.81
C ALA A 677 9.25 11.22 -23.42
N TYR A 678 9.56 10.33 -22.50
CA TYR A 678 9.06 10.33 -21.13
C TYR A 678 10.22 10.38 -20.14
N LEU A 679 9.95 10.88 -18.93
CA LEU A 679 10.87 10.89 -17.81
C LEU A 679 10.22 10.33 -16.56
N TYR A 680 10.96 9.43 -15.89
CA TYR A 680 10.53 8.79 -14.66
C TYR A 680 11.40 9.21 -13.49
N GLU A 681 10.74 9.45 -12.36
CA GLU A 681 11.39 9.61 -11.07
C GLU A 681 10.72 8.69 -10.04
N SER A 682 11.52 7.80 -9.45
CA SER A 682 11.06 6.80 -8.48
C SER A 682 9.83 6.00 -8.94
N GLY A 683 9.83 5.53 -10.20
CA GLY A 683 8.72 4.78 -10.81
C GLY A 683 7.56 5.62 -11.36
N GLN A 684 7.49 6.92 -11.00
CA GLN A 684 6.40 7.81 -11.42
C GLN A 684 6.75 8.61 -12.67
N LEU A 685 5.78 8.80 -13.56
CA LEU A 685 5.91 9.71 -14.69
C LEU A 685 6.05 11.15 -14.20
N SER A 686 7.18 11.78 -14.50
CA SER A 686 7.56 13.13 -14.09
C SER A 686 7.38 14.15 -15.22
N ALA A 687 7.66 13.79 -16.47
CA ALA A 687 7.46 14.67 -17.62
C ALA A 687 7.30 13.93 -18.96
N GLU A 688 6.69 14.63 -19.91
CA GLU A 688 6.67 14.34 -21.34
C GLU A 688 7.48 15.40 -22.10
N LEU A 689 8.13 14.97 -23.18
CA LEU A 689 8.89 15.83 -24.09
C LEU A 689 8.52 15.56 -25.55
N ASP A 690 8.73 16.54 -26.42
CA ASP A 690 8.59 16.41 -27.86
C ASP A 690 9.82 15.76 -28.53
N ALA A 691 9.75 15.62 -29.86
CA ALA A 691 10.81 15.08 -30.71
C ALA A 691 12.09 15.93 -30.78
N GLN A 692 12.12 17.11 -30.14
CA GLN A 692 13.31 17.96 -29.99
C GLN A 692 13.86 17.93 -28.56
N GLY A 693 13.36 17.03 -27.71
CA GLY A 693 13.73 16.94 -26.30
C GLY A 693 13.24 18.14 -25.47
N ARG A 694 12.26 18.91 -25.96
CA ARG A 694 11.66 20.02 -25.20
C ARG A 694 10.50 19.47 -24.38
N ILE A 695 10.45 19.85 -23.11
CA ILE A 695 9.37 19.52 -22.17
C ILE A 695 8.06 20.07 -22.72
N THR A 696 7.05 19.23 -22.79
CA THR A 696 5.67 19.60 -23.19
C THR A 696 4.70 19.50 -22.03
N ARG A 697 4.95 18.60 -21.07
CA ARG A 697 4.20 18.46 -19.82
C ARG A 697 5.11 18.02 -18.67
N GLN A 698 4.85 18.52 -17.47
CA GLN A 698 5.41 18.00 -16.21
C GLN A 698 4.28 17.61 -15.26
N TYR A 699 4.50 16.59 -14.44
CA TYR A 699 3.55 16.07 -13.45
C TYR A 699 4.04 16.36 -12.03
N ILE A 700 3.14 16.80 -11.15
CA ILE A 700 3.40 17.01 -9.73
C ILE A 700 2.52 16.06 -8.93
N HIS A 701 3.17 15.19 -8.14
CA HIS A 701 2.54 14.17 -7.31
C HIS A 701 2.79 14.43 -5.81
N LEU A 702 1.92 13.90 -4.96
CA LEU A 702 2.12 13.76 -3.52
C LEU A 702 1.91 12.30 -3.12
N GLY A 703 3.00 11.59 -2.81
CA GLY A 703 2.94 10.12 -2.80
C GLY A 703 2.50 9.63 -4.19
N GLN A 704 1.55 8.70 -4.25
CA GLN A 704 0.97 8.21 -5.51
C GLN A 704 -0.17 9.09 -6.07
N TRP A 705 -0.49 10.24 -5.44
CA TRP A 705 -1.62 11.09 -5.83
C TRP A 705 -1.21 12.20 -6.80
N PRO A 706 -1.78 12.27 -8.02
CA PRO A 706 -1.50 13.35 -8.96
C PRO A 706 -2.21 14.64 -8.54
N LEU A 707 -1.45 15.70 -8.22
CA LEU A 707 -2.00 16.98 -7.75
C LEU A 707 -2.13 18.03 -8.86
N ALA A 708 -1.15 18.10 -9.77
CA ALA A 708 -1.12 19.13 -10.82
C ALA A 708 -0.27 18.73 -12.03
N VAL A 709 -0.51 19.37 -13.17
CA VAL A 709 0.34 19.32 -14.36
C VAL A 709 0.73 20.72 -14.83
N ILE A 710 1.93 20.83 -15.38
CA ILE A 710 2.45 22.04 -16.04
C ILE A 710 2.61 21.74 -17.52
N ASP A 711 1.68 22.23 -18.33
CA ASP A 711 1.75 22.17 -19.78
C ASP A 711 2.62 23.29 -20.33
N THR A 712 3.40 22.99 -21.36
CA THR A 712 4.20 23.96 -22.13
C THR A 712 4.05 23.64 -23.62
N PRO A 713 2.91 23.98 -24.26
CA PRO A 713 2.57 23.52 -25.61
C PRO A 713 3.57 23.92 -26.70
N GLN A 714 4.31 25.01 -26.49
CA GLN A 714 5.36 25.47 -27.40
C GLN A 714 6.73 24.78 -27.20
N GLY A 715 6.84 23.88 -26.21
CA GLY A 715 8.07 23.15 -25.85
C GLY A 715 9.08 24.00 -25.08
N ARG A 716 9.34 23.66 -23.81
CA ARG A 716 10.37 24.31 -22.98
C ARG A 716 11.67 23.50 -22.99
N LYS A 717 12.82 24.13 -23.25
CA LYS A 717 14.12 23.44 -23.14
C LYS A 717 14.37 22.97 -21.69
N PRO A 718 14.87 21.74 -21.47
CA PRO A 718 15.25 21.24 -20.15
C PRO A 718 16.36 22.06 -19.47
N ALA A 719 16.53 21.87 -18.16
CA ALA A 719 17.54 22.58 -17.37
C ALA A 719 18.95 21.99 -17.49
N ASP A 720 19.52 22.07 -18.69
CA ASP A 720 20.76 21.36 -19.01
C ASP A 720 22.00 22.19 -18.68
N GLY A 721 22.65 21.85 -17.56
CA GLY A 721 24.09 22.07 -17.30
C GLY A 721 24.64 23.49 -17.42
N ALA A 722 23.80 24.52 -17.61
CA ALA A 722 24.24 25.85 -17.99
C ALA A 722 25.15 26.46 -16.92
N GLY A 723 26.34 26.92 -17.35
CA GLY A 723 27.24 27.68 -16.49
C GLY A 723 26.54 28.90 -15.88
N THR A 724 27.09 29.41 -14.77
CA THR A 724 26.44 30.40 -13.89
C THR A 724 25.77 31.56 -14.63
N LEU A 725 26.41 32.10 -15.68
CA LEU A 725 25.87 33.16 -16.53
C LEU A 725 24.63 32.73 -17.35
N GLY A 726 24.66 31.53 -17.96
CA GLY A 726 23.52 30.99 -18.71
C GLY A 726 22.30 30.72 -17.82
N ARG A 727 22.52 30.32 -16.55
CA ARG A 727 21.43 30.20 -15.57
C ARG A 727 20.78 31.55 -15.26
N ILE A 728 21.60 32.60 -15.06
CA ILE A 728 21.11 33.97 -14.79
C ILE A 728 20.28 34.49 -15.98
N VAL A 729 20.73 34.29 -17.21
CA VAL A 729 19.97 34.69 -18.41
C VAL A 729 18.64 33.92 -18.53
N GLN A 730 18.60 32.62 -18.22
CA GLN A 730 17.35 31.84 -18.18
C GLN A 730 16.39 32.29 -17.08
N ASP A 731 16.90 32.63 -15.89
CA ASP A 731 16.10 33.14 -14.78
C ASP A 731 15.52 34.53 -15.09
N LEU A 732 16.32 35.44 -15.67
CA LEU A 732 15.87 36.75 -16.14
C LEU A 732 14.84 36.63 -17.28
N GLY A 733 15.03 35.70 -18.22
CA GLY A 733 14.03 35.39 -19.24
C GLY A 733 12.73 34.83 -18.67
N THR A 734 12.80 34.04 -17.59
CA THR A 734 11.63 33.54 -16.86
C THR A 734 10.89 34.67 -16.13
N ILE A 735 11.62 35.64 -15.56
CA ILE A 735 11.06 36.86 -14.96
C ILE A 735 10.40 37.74 -16.03
N ALA A 736 11.07 37.96 -17.18
CA ALA A 736 10.54 38.76 -18.29
C ALA A 736 9.29 38.12 -18.93
N GLY A 737 9.30 36.80 -19.15
CA GLY A 737 8.17 36.05 -19.74
C GLY A 737 6.87 36.14 -18.93
N ARG A 738 6.94 36.45 -17.64
CA ARG A 738 5.78 36.75 -16.78
C ARG A 738 5.01 38.00 -17.22
N TRP A 739 5.68 38.96 -17.84
CA TRP A 739 5.10 40.23 -18.30
C TRP A 739 4.62 40.18 -19.76
N VAL A 740 5.06 39.18 -20.53
CA VAL A 740 4.72 39.00 -21.96
C VAL A 740 3.79 37.78 -22.18
N GLY A 741 3.26 37.18 -21.12
CA GLY A 741 2.27 36.09 -21.22
C GLY A 741 2.85 34.74 -21.69
N GLY A 742 4.05 34.38 -21.21
CA GLY A 742 4.79 33.22 -21.70
C GLY A 742 4.20 31.84 -21.39
N GLY A 743 3.34 31.33 -22.28
CA GLY A 743 3.34 29.95 -22.81
C GLY A 743 3.22 28.71 -21.90
N GLU A 744 3.23 28.82 -20.57
CA GLU A 744 3.01 27.69 -19.64
C GLU A 744 1.61 27.73 -19.01
N ARG A 745 0.93 26.57 -18.94
CA ARG A 745 -0.39 26.38 -18.33
C ARG A 745 -0.29 25.41 -17.16
N LEU A 746 -0.49 25.92 -15.94
CA LEU A 746 -0.62 25.10 -14.73
C LEU A 746 -2.08 24.71 -14.53
N ALA A 747 -2.35 23.42 -14.36
CA ALA A 747 -3.67 22.88 -14.06
C ALA A 747 -3.61 21.95 -12.84
N TRP A 748 -4.55 22.13 -11.92
CA TRP A 748 -4.75 21.26 -10.76
C TRP A 748 -5.69 20.12 -11.12
N LEU A 749 -5.42 18.94 -10.57
CA LEU A 749 -6.12 17.70 -10.86
C LEU A 749 -7.00 17.29 -9.69
N HIS A 750 -8.21 16.84 -9.99
CA HIS A 750 -9.22 16.42 -9.02
C HIS A 750 -9.59 14.96 -9.29
N THR A 751 -9.43 14.11 -8.27
CA THR A 751 -9.54 12.65 -8.40
C THR A 751 -10.76 12.07 -7.71
N ASN A 752 -11.23 10.92 -8.20
CA ASN A 752 -12.24 10.09 -7.54
C ASN A 752 -11.64 9.26 -6.38
N HIS A 753 -12.45 8.36 -5.81
CA HIS A 753 -12.09 7.51 -4.67
C HIS A 753 -10.90 6.56 -4.90
N LEU A 754 -10.57 6.24 -6.14
CA LEU A 754 -9.40 5.43 -6.50
C LEU A 754 -8.14 6.27 -6.77
N GLY A 755 -8.26 7.60 -6.87
CA GLY A 755 -7.18 8.47 -7.35
C GLY A 755 -7.15 8.68 -8.87
N ALA A 756 -8.15 8.21 -9.62
CA ALA A 756 -8.26 8.49 -11.05
C ALA A 756 -8.74 9.93 -11.31
N VAL A 757 -8.11 10.64 -12.25
CA VAL A 757 -8.32 12.08 -12.49
C VAL A 757 -9.61 12.31 -13.29
N GLU A 758 -10.61 12.96 -12.69
CA GLU A 758 -11.93 13.21 -13.30
C GLU A 758 -12.21 14.68 -13.62
N ALA A 759 -11.46 15.63 -13.05
CA ALA A 759 -11.49 17.02 -13.50
C ALA A 759 -10.12 17.69 -13.42
N ALA A 760 -9.97 18.80 -14.15
CA ALA A 760 -8.85 19.71 -14.00
C ALA A 760 -9.30 21.17 -14.02
N THR A 761 -8.63 22.01 -13.22
CA THR A 761 -8.91 23.45 -13.09
C THR A 761 -7.67 24.31 -13.31
N ASP A 762 -7.83 25.49 -13.90
CA ASP A 762 -6.74 26.45 -14.14
C ASP A 762 -6.34 27.28 -12.91
N THR A 763 -5.47 28.28 -13.11
CA THR A 763 -4.99 29.24 -12.09
C THR A 763 -6.07 30.16 -11.50
N GLN A 764 -7.26 30.22 -12.10
CA GLN A 764 -8.41 31.01 -11.69
C GLN A 764 -9.48 30.13 -11.02
N GLY A 765 -9.19 28.84 -10.81
CA GLY A 765 -10.13 27.85 -10.27
C GLY A 765 -11.21 27.42 -11.28
N GLN A 766 -11.11 27.83 -12.55
CA GLN A 766 -12.10 27.50 -13.56
C GLN A 766 -11.90 26.08 -14.08
N LEU A 767 -13.00 25.36 -14.28
CA LEU A 767 -12.98 24.02 -14.86
C LEU A 767 -12.54 24.09 -16.33
N ILE A 768 -11.42 23.44 -16.64
CA ILE A 768 -10.88 23.37 -18.02
C ILE A 768 -11.06 22.00 -18.67
N TRP A 769 -11.29 20.94 -17.89
CA TRP A 769 -11.47 19.58 -18.41
C TRP A 769 -12.22 18.72 -17.40
N ARG A 770 -13.06 17.79 -17.88
CA ARG A 770 -13.82 16.84 -17.05
C ARG A 770 -14.11 15.55 -17.80
N ALA A 771 -14.00 14.43 -17.10
CA ALA A 771 -14.36 13.11 -17.60
C ALA A 771 -14.88 12.20 -16.47
N ARG A 772 -15.64 11.19 -16.84
CA ARG A 772 -15.90 9.99 -16.02
C ARG A 772 -15.21 8.79 -16.66
N TYR A 773 -15.20 7.67 -15.96
CA TYR A 773 -14.66 6.40 -16.44
C TYR A 773 -15.73 5.31 -16.37
N THR A 774 -15.76 4.41 -17.35
CA THR A 774 -16.40 3.10 -17.14
C THR A 774 -15.65 2.34 -16.04
N ALA A 775 -16.28 1.32 -15.45
CA ALA A 775 -15.62 0.55 -14.39
C ALA A 775 -14.23 0.00 -14.80
N PHE A 776 -14.08 -0.45 -16.05
CA PHE A 776 -12.81 -0.93 -16.61
C PHE A 776 -11.93 0.20 -17.20
N GLY A 777 -12.13 1.44 -16.77
CA GLY A 777 -11.21 2.56 -17.01
C GLY A 777 -11.36 3.31 -18.35
N ARG A 778 -12.33 2.96 -19.21
CA ARG A 778 -12.53 3.69 -20.48
C ARG A 778 -13.08 5.09 -20.20
N GLN A 779 -12.41 6.12 -20.73
CA GLN A 779 -12.76 7.52 -20.49
C GLN A 779 -14.04 7.95 -21.24
N GLN A 780 -14.92 8.67 -20.56
CA GLN A 780 -16.11 9.36 -21.07
C GLN A 780 -15.96 10.87 -20.81
N VAL A 781 -15.61 11.67 -21.83
CA VAL A 781 -15.47 13.14 -21.69
C VAL A 781 -16.84 13.79 -21.51
N MET A 782 -17.02 14.62 -20.48
CA MET A 782 -18.32 15.20 -20.11
C MET A 782 -18.52 16.66 -20.55
N SER A 783 -17.49 17.32 -21.06
CA SER A 783 -17.54 18.72 -21.48
C SER A 783 -16.38 19.02 -22.43
N GLN A 784 -16.65 19.80 -23.48
CA GLN A 784 -15.56 20.34 -24.30
C GLN A 784 -14.73 21.32 -23.45
N PRO A 785 -13.39 21.27 -23.50
CA PRO A 785 -12.53 22.17 -22.73
C PRO A 785 -12.82 23.65 -23.01
N SER A 786 -13.00 24.44 -21.96
CA SER A 786 -12.99 25.91 -22.03
C SER A 786 -11.63 26.45 -22.49
N ALA A 787 -10.56 25.65 -22.30
CA ALA A 787 -9.24 25.86 -22.86
C ALA A 787 -8.93 24.81 -23.95
N PRO A 788 -8.99 25.16 -25.25
CA PRO A 788 -8.67 24.24 -26.34
C PRO A 788 -7.33 23.51 -26.14
N GLY A 789 -7.29 22.21 -26.46
CA GLY A 789 -6.07 21.41 -26.37
C GLY A 789 -5.58 21.10 -24.95
N PHE A 790 -6.47 21.00 -23.94
CA PHE A 790 -6.15 20.25 -22.71
C PHE A 790 -6.69 18.83 -22.78
N GLU A 791 -5.79 17.85 -22.62
CA GLU A 791 -6.10 16.43 -22.50
C GLU A 791 -5.39 15.84 -21.28
N MET A 792 -5.97 14.82 -20.64
CA MET A 792 -5.33 14.06 -19.57
C MET A 792 -5.18 12.59 -20.00
N PRO A 793 -3.94 12.08 -20.15
CA PRO A 793 -3.70 10.69 -20.53
C PRO A 793 -3.73 9.74 -19.33
N LEU A 794 -3.66 10.23 -18.08
CA LEU A 794 -3.77 9.38 -16.89
C LEU A 794 -5.15 8.71 -16.82
N ARG A 795 -5.21 7.49 -16.27
CA ARG A 795 -6.43 6.66 -16.17
C ARG A 795 -6.62 6.20 -14.72
N LEU A 796 -6.88 4.91 -14.49
CA LEU A 796 -6.78 4.30 -13.16
C LEU A 796 -5.33 4.41 -12.66
N PRO A 797 -5.06 4.30 -11.35
CA PRO A 797 -3.70 4.43 -10.82
C PRO A 797 -2.68 3.53 -11.53
N GLY A 798 -1.51 4.11 -11.86
CA GLY A 798 -0.46 3.47 -12.67
C GLY A 798 -0.62 3.61 -14.20
N GLN A 799 -1.83 3.86 -14.69
CA GLN A 799 -2.14 3.75 -16.12
C GLN A 799 -2.01 5.07 -16.92
N TYR A 800 -1.41 4.98 -18.11
CA TYR A 800 -1.29 6.05 -19.10
C TYR A 800 -1.91 5.62 -20.45
N HIS A 801 -2.86 6.37 -21.00
CA HIS A 801 -3.55 6.05 -22.25
C HIS A 801 -2.83 6.54 -23.51
N ASP A 802 -2.66 5.62 -24.46
CA ASP A 802 -2.14 5.87 -25.80
C ASP A 802 -3.28 6.03 -26.81
N ALA A 803 -3.61 7.28 -27.15
CA ALA A 803 -4.76 7.59 -28.01
C ALA A 803 -4.71 6.92 -29.40
N GLU A 804 -3.53 6.70 -29.96
CA GLU A 804 -3.36 6.06 -31.27
C GLU A 804 -3.60 4.55 -31.26
N THR A 805 -3.54 3.89 -30.10
CA THR A 805 -3.86 2.45 -29.96
C THR A 805 -5.13 2.19 -29.16
N GLY A 806 -5.55 3.12 -28.29
CA GLY A 806 -6.60 2.93 -27.30
C GLY A 806 -6.16 2.10 -26.07
N LEU A 807 -4.90 1.65 -26.03
CA LEU A 807 -4.36 0.87 -24.91
C LEU A 807 -3.95 1.77 -23.75
N HIS A 808 -3.96 1.22 -22.55
CA HIS A 808 -3.38 1.83 -21.36
C HIS A 808 -2.05 1.16 -21.03
N TYR A 809 -0.95 1.91 -21.10
CA TYR A 809 0.34 1.50 -20.57
C TYR A 809 0.29 1.51 -19.04
N ASN A 810 0.45 0.34 -18.40
CA ASN A 810 0.50 0.16 -16.94
C ASN A 810 1.88 -0.40 -16.53
N LEU A 811 2.92 0.42 -16.72
CA LEU A 811 4.35 0.12 -16.49
C LEU A 811 4.87 -1.16 -17.15
N HIS A 812 4.62 -2.33 -16.54
CA HIS A 812 5.12 -3.62 -17.01
C HIS A 812 4.20 -4.31 -18.03
N ARG A 813 2.93 -3.87 -18.15
CA ARG A 813 1.94 -4.45 -19.07
C ARG A 813 1.19 -3.38 -19.85
N TYR A 814 0.59 -3.79 -20.98
CA TYR A 814 -0.41 -3.00 -21.69
C TYR A 814 -1.79 -3.58 -21.38
N TYR A 815 -2.67 -2.71 -20.88
CA TYR A 815 -4.04 -2.99 -20.51
C TYR A 815 -5.00 -2.54 -21.63
N ASP A 816 -6.00 -3.35 -21.91
CA ASP A 816 -7.05 -3.08 -22.87
C ASP A 816 -8.37 -2.78 -22.12
N PRO A 817 -8.82 -1.52 -22.06
CA PRO A 817 -10.02 -1.12 -21.32
C PRO A 817 -11.32 -1.62 -21.97
N ASP A 818 -11.31 -1.93 -23.28
CA ASP A 818 -12.47 -2.49 -23.97
C ASP A 818 -12.62 -3.97 -23.61
N ARG A 819 -11.50 -4.69 -23.48
CA ARG A 819 -11.48 -6.11 -23.06
C ARG A 819 -11.50 -6.32 -21.54
N GLY A 820 -11.22 -5.28 -20.76
CA GLY A 820 -11.15 -5.35 -19.30
C GLY A 820 -9.96 -6.16 -18.77
N GLN A 821 -8.92 -6.37 -19.59
CA GLN A 821 -7.81 -7.30 -19.30
C GLN A 821 -6.49 -6.84 -19.95
N TYR A 822 -5.38 -7.43 -19.51
CA TYR A 822 -4.05 -7.19 -20.08
C TYR A 822 -3.85 -7.90 -21.43
N LEU A 823 -2.98 -7.35 -22.30
CA LEU A 823 -2.61 -7.98 -23.58
C LEU A 823 -1.69 -9.19 -23.43
N THR A 824 -0.99 -9.29 -22.31
CA THR A 824 0.00 -10.33 -22.00
C THR A 824 -0.37 -10.96 -20.65
N PRO A 825 -0.03 -12.24 -20.43
CA PRO A 825 -0.20 -12.84 -19.11
C PRO A 825 0.65 -12.07 -18.09
N ASP A 826 0.24 -12.05 -16.82
CA ASP A 826 1.06 -11.47 -15.75
C ASP A 826 2.41 -12.20 -15.74
N PRO A 827 3.56 -11.51 -15.93
CA PRO A 827 4.77 -12.26 -16.25
C PRO A 827 5.38 -13.07 -15.08
N LEU A 828 4.71 -13.20 -13.92
CA LEU A 828 4.99 -14.22 -12.89
C LEU A 828 3.88 -15.28 -12.71
N GLY A 829 2.82 -15.28 -13.52
CA GLY A 829 1.81 -16.34 -13.58
C GLY A 829 0.37 -15.86 -13.31
N MET A 830 -0.37 -16.55 -12.45
CA MET A 830 -1.81 -16.32 -12.15
C MET A 830 -2.02 -15.55 -10.80
N PRO A 831 -2.38 -14.23 -10.81
CA PRO A 831 -2.23 -13.31 -9.67
C PRO A 831 -3.44 -12.86 -8.88
N ASP A 832 -4.57 -12.97 -9.51
CA ASP A 832 -5.78 -12.38 -9.01
C ASP A 832 -6.86 -13.40 -9.29
N GLY A 833 -6.52 -14.64 -8.89
CA GLY A 833 -7.17 -15.86 -9.31
C GLY A 833 -6.56 -16.50 -10.56
N PRO A 834 -7.26 -17.47 -11.18
CA PRO A 834 -6.72 -18.37 -12.20
C PRO A 834 -6.38 -17.70 -13.53
N ASN A 835 -6.91 -16.51 -13.82
CA ASN A 835 -6.74 -15.83 -15.10
C ASN A 835 -5.54 -14.84 -15.06
N PRO A 836 -4.40 -15.16 -15.71
CA PRO A 836 -3.19 -14.32 -15.67
C PRO A 836 -3.34 -13.02 -16.49
N TYR A 837 -4.38 -12.87 -17.31
CA TYR A 837 -4.66 -11.64 -18.05
C TYR A 837 -5.60 -10.70 -17.28
N SER A 838 -6.26 -11.18 -16.23
CA SER A 838 -7.29 -10.40 -15.52
C SER A 838 -6.73 -9.14 -14.87
N TYR A 839 -7.54 -8.08 -14.83
CA TYR A 839 -7.23 -6.87 -14.09
C TYR A 839 -7.98 -6.89 -12.76
N VAL A 840 -7.23 -6.84 -11.66
CA VAL A 840 -7.70 -6.67 -10.27
C VAL A 840 -8.93 -7.51 -9.89
N ARG A 841 -8.84 -8.83 -10.14
CA ARG A 841 -9.86 -9.84 -9.83
C ARG A 841 -11.22 -9.60 -10.51
N GLY A 842 -11.32 -8.70 -11.50
CA GLY A 842 -12.59 -8.29 -12.10
C GLY A 842 -13.42 -7.32 -11.25
N ASN A 843 -12.81 -6.65 -10.25
CA ASN A 843 -13.45 -5.61 -9.45
C ASN A 843 -12.63 -4.30 -9.43
N PRO A 844 -12.59 -3.57 -10.57
CA PRO A 844 -11.80 -2.36 -10.75
C PRO A 844 -12.37 -1.11 -10.04
N LEU A 845 -13.51 -1.25 -9.35
CA LEU A 845 -14.13 -0.17 -8.57
C LEU A 845 -13.66 -0.14 -7.12
N ARG A 846 -12.95 -1.18 -6.68
CA ARG A 846 -12.45 -1.38 -5.32
C ARG A 846 -10.94 -1.54 -5.26
N TYR A 847 -10.37 -2.29 -6.20
CA TYR A 847 -8.96 -2.65 -6.21
C TYR A 847 -8.19 -1.89 -7.29
N VAL A 848 -6.89 -1.71 -7.04
CA VAL A 848 -5.93 -1.04 -7.94
C VAL A 848 -4.64 -1.87 -8.01
N ASP A 849 -3.93 -1.79 -9.13
CA ASP A 849 -2.62 -2.41 -9.36
C ASP A 849 -1.58 -1.31 -9.70
N PRO A 850 -1.07 -0.55 -8.69
CA PRO A 850 -0.16 0.58 -8.92
C PRO A 850 1.31 0.14 -9.01
N GLU A 851 1.65 -0.93 -8.27
CA GLU A 851 2.97 -1.56 -8.13
C GLU A 851 2.80 -3.08 -7.87
N GLY A 852 2.73 -3.52 -6.59
CA GLY A 852 2.26 -4.83 -6.00
C GLY A 852 3.28 -5.72 -5.18
N LEU A 853 3.28 -5.76 -3.80
CA LEU A 853 4.30 -6.34 -2.81
C LEU A 853 3.76 -6.94 -1.41
N ILE A 854 4.59 -7.39 -0.39
CA ILE A 854 4.18 -8.07 0.92
C ILE A 854 5.16 -8.06 2.21
N LEU A 855 4.68 -8.37 3.46
CA LEU A 855 5.37 -8.58 4.79
C LEU A 855 4.79 -9.73 5.69
N PHE A 856 5.58 -10.32 6.62
CA PHE A 856 5.14 -11.22 7.72
C PHE A 856 5.74 -10.88 9.12
N ALA A 857 4.98 -11.05 10.22
CA ALA A 857 5.42 -10.80 11.60
C ALA A 857 5.10 -11.95 12.60
N PHE A 858 6.06 -12.32 13.46
CA PHE A 858 5.96 -13.43 14.43
C PHE A 858 6.30 -12.99 15.87
N ASP A 859 5.31 -12.94 16.77
CA ASP A 859 5.56 -12.45 18.13
C ASP A 859 6.04 -13.53 19.13
N GLY A 860 6.65 -13.07 20.22
CA GLY A 860 7.18 -13.85 21.31
C GLY A 860 6.12 -14.45 22.25
N THR A 861 6.56 -15.40 23.07
CA THR A 861 5.73 -16.16 24.03
C THR A 861 4.75 -15.26 24.79
N ASN A 862 3.48 -15.65 24.86
CA ASN A 862 2.42 -14.94 25.56
C ASN A 862 2.12 -13.51 25.05
N ASN A 863 2.61 -13.12 23.87
CA ASN A 863 2.18 -11.87 23.24
C ASN A 863 1.05 -12.12 22.21
N SER A 864 0.16 -11.14 22.04
CA SER A 864 -0.94 -11.20 21.08
C SER A 864 -1.29 -9.83 20.53
N ASN A 865 -2.01 -9.81 19.42
CA ASN A 865 -2.77 -8.66 18.93
C ASN A 865 -4.27 -8.92 19.18
N PRO A 866 -4.97 -8.09 19.97
CA PRO A 866 -4.43 -7.05 20.84
C PRO A 866 -3.67 -7.64 22.06
N PRO A 867 -2.79 -6.85 22.71
CA PRO A 867 -2.14 -7.26 23.97
C PRO A 867 -3.14 -7.30 25.14
N PRO A 868 -3.05 -8.25 26.08
CA PRO A 868 -3.91 -8.29 27.26
C PRO A 868 -3.58 -7.17 28.27
N ASP A 869 -4.54 -6.79 29.12
CA ASP A 869 -4.51 -5.63 30.04
C ASP A 869 -3.37 -5.60 31.10
N LYS A 870 -2.43 -6.55 31.06
CA LYS A 870 -1.28 -6.66 31.98
C LYS A 870 0.07 -6.75 31.26
N ASP A 871 0.09 -6.83 29.93
CA ASP A 871 1.30 -6.95 29.11
C ASP A 871 1.42 -5.69 28.23
N THR A 872 2.62 -5.09 28.13
CA THR A 872 2.85 -4.01 27.15
C THR A 872 3.01 -4.55 25.74
N TRP A 873 2.91 -3.64 24.78
CA TRP A 873 3.01 -3.95 23.36
C TRP A 873 4.43 -4.41 23.06
N SER A 874 4.56 -5.57 22.41
CA SER A 874 5.85 -6.06 21.92
C SER A 874 6.40 -5.14 20.83
N ASN A 875 7.72 -5.16 20.65
CA ASN A 875 8.36 -4.43 19.56
C ASN A 875 7.99 -4.99 18.18
N VAL A 876 7.61 -6.27 18.09
CA VAL A 876 7.03 -6.86 16.88
C VAL A 876 5.68 -6.22 16.56
N TYR A 877 4.80 -6.04 17.54
CA TYR A 877 3.50 -5.40 17.35
C TYR A 877 3.62 -3.90 17.02
N LYS A 878 4.46 -3.16 17.76
CA LYS A 878 4.76 -1.75 17.47
C LYS A 878 5.30 -1.58 16.04
N PHE A 879 6.23 -2.43 15.61
CA PHE A 879 6.76 -2.40 14.23
C PHE A 879 5.69 -2.76 13.20
N TYR A 880 4.85 -3.78 13.45
CA TYR A 880 3.76 -4.18 12.57
C TYR A 880 2.76 -3.03 12.32
N LEU A 881 2.36 -2.30 13.37
CA LEU A 881 1.47 -1.13 13.24
C LEU A 881 2.12 0.03 12.47
N ALA A 882 3.43 0.23 12.69
CA ALA A 882 4.23 1.22 12.00
C ALA A 882 4.62 0.84 10.56
N TYR A 883 4.35 -0.38 10.10
CA TYR A 883 4.61 -0.77 8.72
C TYR A 883 3.56 -0.18 7.77
N ASP A 884 3.99 0.54 6.74
CA ASP A 884 3.08 1.13 5.75
C ASP A 884 2.67 0.12 4.67
N GLN A 885 1.56 -0.57 4.92
CA GLN A 885 0.99 -1.55 3.99
C GLN A 885 0.58 -0.95 2.63
N ASN A 886 0.32 0.36 2.56
CA ASN A 886 -0.08 1.01 1.30
C ASN A 886 1.08 1.19 0.33
N ILE A 887 2.32 1.20 0.84
CA ILE A 887 3.53 1.38 0.02
C ILE A 887 4.35 0.10 -0.05
N ASN A 888 4.50 -0.62 1.06
CA ASN A 888 5.31 -1.84 1.11
C ASN A 888 4.52 -3.12 0.74
N GLY A 889 3.19 -3.07 0.73
CA GLY A 889 2.31 -4.21 0.44
C GLY A 889 1.68 -4.89 1.66
N LYS A 890 0.90 -5.95 1.43
CA LYS A 890 0.09 -6.62 2.45
C LYS A 890 0.94 -7.17 3.61
N SER A 891 0.42 -7.20 4.84
CA SER A 891 1.11 -7.79 5.99
C SER A 891 0.24 -8.77 6.79
N TRP A 892 0.88 -9.76 7.42
CA TRP A 892 0.26 -10.65 8.41
C TRP A 892 0.98 -10.59 9.76
N TYR A 893 0.23 -10.84 10.83
CA TYR A 893 0.71 -10.91 12.20
C TYR A 893 0.32 -12.26 12.82
N MET A 894 1.23 -12.88 13.58
CA MET A 894 0.99 -14.16 14.25
C MET A 894 1.25 -14.01 15.75
N ASN A 895 0.22 -14.33 16.56
CA ASN A 895 0.34 -14.33 18.01
C ASN A 895 1.40 -15.34 18.48
N GLY A 896 2.03 -15.06 19.62
CA GLY A 896 3.04 -15.93 20.19
C GLY A 896 2.47 -17.24 20.74
N VAL A 897 3.36 -18.23 20.91
CA VAL A 897 3.02 -19.48 21.62
C VAL A 897 2.52 -19.18 23.04
N GLY A 898 1.50 -19.91 23.47
CA GLY A 898 0.75 -19.64 24.70
C GLY A 898 -0.48 -18.73 24.56
N ARG A 899 -0.71 -18.08 23.42
CA ARG A 899 -1.95 -17.33 23.14
C ARG A 899 -2.86 -18.02 22.13
N TYR A 900 -4.16 -17.80 22.24
CA TYR A 900 -5.09 -18.03 21.14
C TYR A 900 -4.75 -17.10 19.97
N ASP A 901 -5.01 -17.53 18.74
CA ASP A 901 -4.88 -16.70 17.54
C ASP A 901 -6.20 -16.73 16.77
N ASP A 902 -6.82 -15.56 16.62
CA ASP A 902 -8.16 -15.42 16.04
C ASP A 902 -8.19 -15.63 14.52
N GLU A 903 -7.11 -15.34 13.80
CA GLU A 903 -7.06 -15.54 12.34
C GLU A 903 -6.74 -17.01 12.01
N SER A 904 -5.78 -17.60 12.74
CA SER A 904 -5.34 -18.97 12.49
C SER A 904 -6.14 -20.04 13.22
N LYS A 905 -6.98 -19.65 14.19
CA LYS A 905 -7.72 -20.52 15.11
C LYS A 905 -6.84 -21.49 15.92
N ILE A 906 -5.56 -21.14 16.12
CA ILE A 906 -4.62 -22.00 16.85
C ILE A 906 -4.84 -21.83 18.36
N THR A 907 -5.45 -22.84 18.97
CA THR A 907 -5.61 -22.93 20.43
C THR A 907 -4.34 -23.44 21.10
N ALA A 908 -3.71 -22.58 21.89
CA ALA A 908 -2.60 -22.94 22.75
C ALA A 908 -3.06 -23.80 23.94
N PRO A 909 -2.60 -25.06 24.11
CA PRO A 909 -2.81 -25.79 25.35
C PRO A 909 -2.10 -25.07 26.51
N TRP A 910 -2.53 -25.35 27.76
CA TRP A 910 -2.08 -24.62 28.95
C TRP A 910 -0.54 -24.57 29.12
N ASN A 911 0.17 -25.59 28.63
CA ASN A 911 1.63 -25.72 28.69
C ASN A 911 2.37 -25.22 27.44
N ASP A 912 1.68 -24.69 26.42
CA ASP A 912 2.28 -24.23 25.16
C ASP A 912 3.28 -23.09 25.38
N HIS A 913 3.00 -22.21 26.35
CA HIS A 913 3.94 -21.18 26.78
C HIS A 913 5.22 -21.74 27.44
N MET A 914 5.29 -23.03 27.75
CA MET A 914 6.49 -23.72 28.22
C MET A 914 7.18 -24.48 27.09
N VAL A 915 6.43 -25.31 26.34
CA VAL A 915 7.00 -26.26 25.36
C VAL A 915 6.87 -25.84 23.89
N ALA A 916 6.18 -24.76 23.59
CA ALA A 916 5.96 -24.22 22.24
C ALA A 916 5.41 -25.26 21.24
N SER A 917 4.47 -26.09 21.68
CA SER A 917 3.86 -27.16 20.88
C SER A 917 3.08 -26.62 19.66
N THR A 918 2.50 -25.42 19.75
CA THR A 918 1.81 -24.78 18.62
C THR A 918 2.75 -24.08 17.63
N ALA A 919 4.04 -23.90 17.96
CA ALA A 919 4.96 -23.11 17.14
C ALA A 919 5.00 -23.58 15.68
N ARG A 920 5.03 -24.89 15.44
CA ARG A 920 5.09 -25.43 14.08
C ARG A 920 3.80 -25.12 13.32
N ALA A 921 2.64 -25.26 13.95
CA ALA A 921 1.35 -24.89 13.36
C ALA A 921 1.27 -23.39 13.03
N ARG A 922 1.91 -22.51 13.81
CA ARG A 922 1.98 -21.05 13.56
C ARG A 922 2.85 -20.72 12.35
N VAL A 923 4.04 -21.31 12.25
CA VAL A 923 4.91 -21.20 11.06
C VAL A 923 4.22 -21.77 9.83
N ASP A 924 3.60 -22.94 9.95
CA ASP A 924 2.91 -23.58 8.84
C ASP A 924 1.62 -22.82 8.45
N HIS A 925 0.95 -22.12 9.37
CA HIS A 925 -0.15 -21.20 9.04
C HIS A 925 0.34 -19.95 8.31
N MET A 926 1.43 -19.30 8.77
CA MET A 926 2.01 -18.17 8.03
C MET A 926 2.53 -18.61 6.66
N LEU A 927 3.08 -19.83 6.55
CA LEU A 927 3.43 -20.43 5.26
C LEU A 927 2.21 -20.72 4.42
N LYS A 928 1.09 -21.16 4.99
CA LYS A 928 -0.18 -21.32 4.28
C LYS A 928 -0.77 -19.98 3.83
N ASN A 929 -0.58 -18.90 4.59
CA ASN A 929 -0.96 -17.56 4.18
C ASN A 929 -0.07 -17.05 3.05
N LEU A 930 1.23 -17.35 3.09
CA LEU A 930 2.12 -17.13 1.96
C LEU A 930 1.80 -18.04 0.78
N ASP A 931 1.43 -19.31 0.98
CA ASP A 931 1.06 -20.26 -0.07
C ASP A 931 -0.21 -19.78 -0.75
N LYS A 932 -1.28 -19.56 0.02
CA LYS A 932 -2.53 -18.98 -0.49
C LYS A 932 -2.28 -17.64 -1.16
N PHE A 933 -1.45 -16.77 -0.59
CA PHE A 933 -1.08 -15.52 -1.26
C PHE A 933 -0.35 -15.79 -2.57
N MET A 934 0.66 -16.64 -2.60
CA MET A 934 1.47 -16.95 -3.79
C MET A 934 0.80 -17.94 -4.75
N GLU A 935 -0.32 -18.57 -4.39
CA GLU A 935 -1.17 -19.38 -5.25
C GLU A 935 -2.20 -18.49 -5.91
N GLU A 936 -2.87 -17.64 -5.12
CA GLU A 936 -3.76 -16.61 -5.62
C GLU A 936 -3.01 -15.53 -6.42
N HIS A 937 -1.80 -15.12 -6.01
CA HIS A 937 -1.04 -13.92 -6.44
C HIS A 937 0.23 -14.15 -7.27
N THR A 938 0.46 -13.22 -8.20
CA THR A 938 1.57 -13.02 -9.13
C THR A 938 1.73 -11.53 -9.38
N PHE A 939 2.75 -11.24 -10.16
CA PHE A 939 3.56 -10.05 -10.10
C PHE A 939 4.26 -10.01 -11.49
N ALA A 940 4.98 -8.94 -11.86
CA ALA A 940 5.61 -8.88 -13.18
C ALA A 940 7.06 -9.43 -13.21
N GLU A 941 7.47 -10.05 -14.31
CA GLU A 941 8.83 -10.59 -14.51
C GLU A 941 9.88 -9.47 -14.37
N GLY A 942 10.88 -9.69 -13.51
CA GLY A 942 11.86 -8.68 -13.12
C GLY A 942 11.40 -7.74 -11.98
N LYS A 943 10.10 -7.64 -11.69
CA LYS A 943 9.58 -6.95 -10.49
C LYS A 943 9.63 -7.92 -9.32
N LYS A 944 10.49 -7.60 -8.34
CA LYS A 944 10.67 -8.43 -7.17
C LYS A 944 9.64 -8.13 -6.08
N VAL A 945 8.92 -9.18 -5.70
CA VAL A 945 8.10 -9.27 -4.50
C VAL A 945 9.02 -9.31 -3.29
N SER A 946 9.30 -8.13 -2.74
CA SER A 946 9.90 -8.06 -1.42
C SER A 946 8.98 -8.70 -0.40
N ILE A 947 9.54 -9.60 0.40
CA ILE A 947 9.00 -10.16 1.63
C ILE A 947 9.91 -9.68 2.75
N ASP A 948 9.31 -8.95 3.67
CA ASP A 948 9.93 -8.63 4.95
C ASP A 948 9.46 -9.62 6.02
N ILE A 949 10.30 -9.90 7.01
CA ILE A 949 10.01 -10.78 8.13
C ILE A 949 10.48 -10.10 9.42
N ILE A 950 9.68 -10.15 10.48
CA ILE A 950 10.11 -9.73 11.82
C ILE A 950 9.72 -10.76 12.89
N GLY A 951 10.46 -10.79 14.01
CA GLY A 951 9.99 -11.52 15.18
C GLY A 951 10.81 -11.33 16.46
N PHE A 952 10.23 -11.79 17.59
CA PHE A 952 10.83 -11.71 18.94
C PHE A 952 10.83 -13.09 19.61
N SER A 953 11.87 -13.46 20.37
CA SER A 953 11.86 -14.66 21.23
C SER A 953 11.68 -15.95 20.40
N ARG A 954 10.77 -16.83 20.81
CA ARG A 954 10.34 -17.98 20.00
C ARG A 954 9.64 -17.56 18.70
N GLY A 955 9.07 -16.36 18.64
CA GLY A 955 8.63 -15.71 17.40
C GLY A 955 9.79 -15.39 16.45
N ALA A 956 10.94 -14.94 16.96
CA ALA A 956 12.15 -14.78 16.16
C ALA A 956 12.69 -16.13 15.66
N ALA A 957 12.64 -17.18 16.47
CA ALA A 957 13.03 -18.53 16.05
C ALA A 957 12.06 -19.10 15.00
N MET A 958 10.75 -18.91 15.18
CA MET A 958 9.72 -19.20 14.18
C MET A 958 9.91 -18.39 12.90
N GLY A 959 10.26 -17.11 12.99
CA GLY A 959 10.55 -16.24 11.85
C GLY A 959 11.81 -16.65 11.08
N ARG A 960 12.82 -17.21 11.76
CA ARG A 960 14.01 -17.82 11.14
C ARG A 960 13.68 -19.14 10.46
N ASP A 961 12.92 -20.03 11.10
CA ASP A 961 12.46 -21.30 10.48
C ASP A 961 11.51 -21.02 9.31
N PHE A 962 10.63 -20.02 9.43
CA PHE A 962 9.84 -19.48 8.32
C PHE A 962 10.73 -18.93 7.21
N ALA A 963 11.70 -18.05 7.50
CA ALA A 963 12.64 -17.54 6.50
C ALA A 963 13.40 -18.67 5.80
N ASN A 964 13.83 -19.72 6.53
CA ASN A 964 14.45 -20.90 5.94
C ASN A 964 13.48 -21.74 5.13
N LYS A 965 12.23 -21.91 5.56
CA LYS A 965 11.21 -22.62 4.78
C LYS A 965 10.81 -21.83 3.54
N VAL A 966 10.73 -20.49 3.59
CA VAL A 966 10.48 -19.61 2.43
C VAL A 966 11.68 -19.57 1.50
N ALA A 967 12.91 -19.41 2.01
CA ALA A 967 14.13 -19.50 1.20
C ALA A 967 14.28 -20.90 0.59
N THR A 968 14.01 -21.96 1.36
CA THR A 968 13.94 -23.34 0.87
C THR A 968 12.82 -23.51 -0.13
N ARG A 969 11.68 -22.82 -0.03
CA ARG A 969 10.60 -22.85 -1.02
C ARG A 969 10.88 -21.97 -2.24
N ILE A 970 11.72 -20.93 -2.13
CA ILE A 970 12.24 -20.15 -3.25
C ILE A 970 13.28 -20.99 -4.01
N LYS A 971 14.25 -21.56 -3.30
CA LYS A 971 15.20 -22.55 -3.82
C LYS A 971 14.48 -23.80 -4.34
N LYS A 972 13.39 -24.25 -3.71
CA LYS A 972 12.56 -25.37 -4.20
C LYS A 972 11.44 -24.93 -5.14
N GLN A 973 11.47 -23.68 -5.61
CA GLN A 973 10.49 -22.98 -6.43
C GLN A 973 9.03 -23.44 -6.22
N HIS A 974 8.64 -23.61 -4.97
CA HIS A 974 7.35 -24.13 -4.52
C HIS A 974 6.18 -23.36 -5.14
N TRP A 975 6.32 -22.03 -5.22
CA TRP A 975 5.40 -21.10 -5.87
C TRP A 975 5.71 -20.87 -7.33
N LYS A 976 6.29 -21.88 -7.97
CA LYS A 976 6.43 -21.93 -9.40
C LYS A 976 7.31 -20.76 -9.89
N ASP A 977 6.93 -20.00 -10.93
CA ASP A 977 7.77 -18.94 -11.48
C ASP A 977 7.96 -17.75 -10.54
N LYS A 978 6.94 -17.55 -9.72
CA LYS A 978 6.80 -16.46 -8.75
C LYS A 978 7.99 -16.44 -7.79
N SER A 979 8.48 -17.61 -7.39
CA SER A 979 9.63 -17.79 -6.50
C SER A 979 10.91 -17.09 -6.97
N ALA A 980 11.21 -17.08 -8.28
CA ALA A 980 12.41 -16.42 -8.80
C ALA A 980 12.36 -14.88 -8.70
N CYS A 981 11.17 -14.33 -8.47
CA CYS A 981 10.92 -12.92 -8.25
C CYS A 981 10.35 -12.65 -6.86
N MET A 982 10.52 -13.57 -5.91
CA MET A 982 10.47 -13.24 -4.49
C MET A 982 11.87 -12.82 -4.05
N GLU A 983 11.93 -11.85 -3.15
CA GLU A 983 13.15 -11.59 -2.38
C GLU A 983 12.81 -11.49 -0.90
N LEU A 984 13.60 -12.15 -0.06
CA LEU A 984 13.57 -11.89 1.37
C LEU A 984 14.36 -10.59 1.57
N ARG A 985 13.69 -9.44 1.68
CA ARG A 985 14.35 -8.13 1.72
C ARG A 985 14.90 -7.85 3.11
N PHE A 986 14.08 -8.03 4.15
CA PHE A 986 14.43 -7.68 5.53
C PHE A 986 14.08 -8.79 6.52
N LEU A 987 14.96 -9.03 7.50
CA LEU A 987 14.73 -9.86 8.67
C LEU A 987 15.14 -9.11 9.94
N GLY A 988 14.16 -8.61 10.69
CA GLY A 988 14.36 -7.91 11.96
C GLY A 988 14.05 -8.82 13.16
N LEU A 989 15.04 -9.07 14.00
CA LEU A 989 14.94 -10.01 15.12
C LEU A 989 15.22 -9.32 16.45
N TRP A 990 14.37 -9.58 17.44
CA TRP A 990 14.65 -9.29 18.85
C TRP A 990 14.87 -10.61 19.60
N ASP A 991 16.02 -10.72 20.27
CA ASP A 991 16.46 -11.79 21.15
C ASP A 991 15.93 -13.20 20.82
N THR A 992 16.48 -13.82 19.78
CA THR A 992 16.07 -15.14 19.31
C THR A 992 16.32 -16.21 20.37
N VAL A 993 15.26 -16.91 20.78
CA VAL A 993 15.32 -18.06 21.69
C VAL A 993 14.53 -19.20 21.06
N ALA A 994 15.16 -20.37 20.87
CA ALA A 994 14.50 -21.52 20.24
C ALA A 994 13.52 -22.22 21.19
N GLN A 995 14.05 -22.73 22.31
CA GLN A 995 13.35 -23.50 23.36
C GLN A 995 12.03 -24.20 22.93
N PHE A 996 12.15 -25.11 21.95
CA PHE A 996 11.06 -25.95 21.46
C PHE A 996 11.10 -27.32 22.15
N GLY A 997 9.94 -27.77 22.63
CA GLY A 997 9.82 -28.92 23.52
C GLY A 997 10.39 -28.65 24.93
N ALA A 998 10.22 -29.63 25.83
CA ALA A 998 10.73 -29.53 27.19
C ALA A 998 12.24 -29.28 27.20
N ASN A 999 12.66 -28.15 27.79
CA ASN A 999 14.06 -27.68 27.86
C ASN A 999 14.78 -27.62 26.50
N GLY A 1000 14.07 -27.31 25.40
CA GLY A 1000 14.69 -27.18 24.08
C GLY A 1000 15.10 -28.50 23.41
N ARG A 1001 14.64 -29.66 23.92
CA ARG A 1001 14.94 -30.99 23.35
C ARG A 1001 14.53 -31.18 21.89
N LEU A 1002 13.72 -30.29 21.32
CA LEU A 1002 13.31 -30.31 19.92
C LEU A 1002 13.96 -29.19 19.09
N ASN A 1003 14.90 -28.40 19.64
CA ASN A 1003 15.56 -27.29 18.94
C ASN A 1003 16.25 -27.73 17.64
N GLU A 1004 16.87 -28.92 17.63
CA GLU A 1004 17.52 -29.51 16.43
C GLU A 1004 16.54 -29.79 15.28
N GLN A 1005 15.22 -29.72 15.51
CA GLN A 1005 14.20 -29.89 14.48
C GLN A 1005 13.88 -28.57 13.74
N TRP A 1006 14.51 -27.46 14.11
CA TRP A 1006 14.21 -26.11 13.62
C TRP A 1006 15.41 -25.51 12.87
N GLN A 1007 15.18 -25.01 11.65
CA GLN A 1007 16.24 -24.36 10.88
C GLN A 1007 16.39 -22.91 11.34
N LEU A 1008 17.44 -22.66 12.14
CA LEU A 1008 17.70 -21.33 12.71
C LEU A 1008 18.88 -20.60 12.07
N ALA A 1009 19.72 -21.26 11.27
CA ALA A 1009 20.71 -20.57 10.43
C ALA A 1009 20.05 -19.50 9.55
N ILE A 1010 20.68 -18.36 9.27
CA ILE A 1010 20.06 -17.33 8.41
C ILE A 1010 20.29 -17.68 6.92
N PRO A 1011 19.23 -17.84 6.12
CA PRO A 1011 19.36 -18.22 4.72
C PRO A 1011 19.99 -17.09 3.88
N SER A 1012 20.75 -17.46 2.85
CA SER A 1012 21.53 -16.56 1.99
C SER A 1012 20.67 -15.48 1.33
N GLU A 1013 19.41 -15.81 1.09
CA GLU A 1013 18.41 -15.10 0.29
C GLU A 1013 17.90 -13.85 1.00
N VAL A 1014 17.99 -13.79 2.34
CA VAL A 1014 17.63 -12.61 3.12
C VAL A 1014 18.69 -11.53 2.91
N GLN A 1015 18.33 -10.41 2.28
CA GLN A 1015 19.28 -9.36 1.89
C GLN A 1015 19.81 -8.60 3.11
N HIS A 1016 18.91 -8.18 4.01
CA HIS A 1016 19.23 -7.39 5.18
C HIS A 1016 18.74 -8.08 6.45
N VAL A 1017 19.66 -8.31 7.41
CA VAL A 1017 19.40 -9.08 8.63
C VAL A 1017 19.94 -8.29 9.81
N PHE A 1018 19.07 -8.02 10.78
CA PHE A 1018 19.42 -7.30 12.01
C PHE A 1018 18.89 -8.04 13.23
N HIS A 1019 19.75 -8.27 14.22
CA HIS A 1019 19.39 -8.96 15.46
C HIS A 1019 19.82 -8.13 16.67
N ALA A 1020 18.84 -7.69 17.45
CA ALA A 1020 19.06 -7.06 18.76
C ALA A 1020 19.11 -8.15 19.83
N VAL A 1021 20.20 -8.23 20.58
CA VAL A 1021 20.44 -9.29 21.58
C VAL A 1021 20.48 -8.71 22.98
N ALA A 1022 19.80 -9.36 23.92
CA ALA A 1022 19.82 -9.00 25.34
C ALA A 1022 21.14 -9.44 25.99
N LEU A 1023 21.87 -8.49 26.57
CA LEU A 1023 23.17 -8.75 27.22
C LEU A 1023 23.05 -9.25 28.67
N ASN A 1024 21.93 -8.97 29.34
CA ASN A 1024 21.74 -9.22 30.77
C ASN A 1024 20.73 -10.35 31.06
N GLU A 1025 20.40 -11.16 30.05
CA GLU A 1025 19.62 -12.38 30.22
C GLU A 1025 20.56 -13.55 30.55
N HIS A 1026 20.37 -14.18 31.72
CA HIS A 1026 21.24 -15.27 32.19
C HIS A 1026 20.47 -16.55 32.56
N ARG A 1027 19.14 -16.57 32.43
CA ARG A 1027 18.34 -17.74 32.81
C ARG A 1027 18.62 -18.87 31.84
N TYR A 1028 19.07 -20.02 32.35
CA TYR A 1028 19.30 -21.26 31.56
C TYR A 1028 18.16 -21.62 30.60
N LEU A 1029 16.91 -21.30 30.97
CA LEU A 1029 15.71 -21.52 30.15
C LEU A 1029 15.56 -20.54 28.96
N PHE A 1030 16.45 -19.56 28.77
CA PHE A 1030 16.43 -18.61 27.65
C PHE A 1030 17.75 -18.68 26.84
N PRO A 1031 18.13 -19.86 26.30
CA PRO A 1031 19.31 -19.98 25.47
C PRO A 1031 19.12 -19.16 24.18
N GLY A 1032 20.09 -18.30 23.88
CA GLY A 1032 20.03 -17.40 22.74
C GLY A 1032 20.60 -18.04 21.49
N GLU A 1033 20.08 -17.65 20.33
CA GLU A 1033 20.49 -18.18 19.02
C GLU A 1033 21.16 -17.08 18.19
N ASP A 1034 22.46 -17.23 17.94
CA ASP A 1034 23.28 -16.29 17.18
C ASP A 1034 22.89 -16.26 15.69
N ILE A 1035 22.99 -15.10 15.05
CA ILE A 1035 22.90 -15.04 13.59
C ILE A 1035 24.26 -15.35 12.97
N ASN A 1036 24.34 -16.46 12.24
CA ASN A 1036 25.51 -16.83 11.45
C ASN A 1036 25.85 -15.83 10.32
N ARG A 1037 24.96 -14.87 10.03
CA ARG A 1037 25.10 -13.80 9.03
C ARG A 1037 24.14 -12.65 9.32
N GLY A 1038 24.63 -11.41 9.24
CA GLY A 1038 23.86 -10.18 9.40
C GLY A 1038 24.58 -9.16 10.28
N THR A 1039 23.86 -8.16 10.77
CA THR A 1039 24.34 -7.24 11.81
C THR A 1039 23.69 -7.59 13.13
N GLN A 1040 24.49 -7.96 14.13
CA GLN A 1040 24.00 -8.30 15.46
C GLN A 1040 24.64 -7.38 16.50
N LEU A 1041 23.81 -6.69 17.27
CA LEU A 1041 24.27 -5.76 18.31
C LEU A 1041 23.68 -6.15 19.66
N GLY A 1042 24.52 -6.09 20.69
CA GLY A 1042 24.12 -6.23 22.08
C GLY A 1042 23.50 -4.96 22.61
N PHE A 1043 22.38 -5.11 23.30
CA PHE A 1043 21.67 -4.07 24.00
C PHE A 1043 21.54 -4.43 25.48
N ILE A 1044 21.64 -3.42 26.33
CA ILE A 1044 21.46 -3.55 27.78
C ILE A 1044 19.99 -3.87 28.05
N GLY A 1045 19.74 -4.92 28.84
CA GLY A 1045 18.41 -5.46 29.05
C GLY A 1045 18.40 -6.98 29.27
N SER A 1046 17.37 -7.48 29.95
CA SER A 1046 16.94 -8.88 29.90
C SER A 1046 16.14 -9.17 28.61
N HIS A 1047 15.71 -10.42 28.39
CA HIS A 1047 15.03 -10.85 27.17
C HIS A 1047 13.86 -9.94 26.72
N ALA A 1048 12.99 -9.57 27.66
CA ALA A 1048 11.82 -8.71 27.38
C ALA A 1048 12.14 -7.20 27.45
N ASP A 1049 13.30 -6.80 27.98
CA ASP A 1049 13.79 -5.43 27.81
C ASP A 1049 14.27 -5.17 26.38
N ILE A 1050 14.40 -6.19 25.54
CA ILE A 1050 14.76 -6.05 24.12
C ILE A 1050 13.56 -6.25 23.20
N GLY A 1051 12.69 -7.22 23.49
CA GLY A 1051 11.49 -7.49 22.69
C GLY A 1051 10.21 -6.75 23.11
N GLY A 1052 10.19 -6.11 24.28
CA GLY A 1052 8.98 -5.60 24.92
C GLY A 1052 8.30 -6.65 25.81
N SER A 1053 7.05 -6.38 26.20
CA SER A 1053 6.19 -7.22 27.08
C SER A 1053 6.41 -7.12 28.59
N PHE A 1054 7.13 -6.12 29.10
CA PHE A 1054 7.08 -5.74 30.52
C PHE A 1054 6.07 -4.63 30.77
N GLY A 1055 5.19 -4.79 31.76
CA GLY A 1055 4.16 -3.80 32.15
C GLY A 1055 4.66 -2.41 32.58
N THR A 1056 5.98 -2.25 32.67
CA THR A 1056 6.72 -1.13 33.25
C THR A 1056 7.96 -0.85 32.38
N GLY A 1057 8.39 0.41 32.29
CA GLY A 1057 9.58 0.78 31.55
C GLY A 1057 9.46 0.79 30.02
N ASP A 1058 10.36 1.54 29.39
CA ASP A 1058 10.41 1.72 27.94
C ASP A 1058 11.79 1.47 27.31
N LEU A 1059 12.72 0.86 28.06
CA LEU A 1059 14.07 0.48 27.60
C LEU A 1059 14.07 -0.32 26.28
N SER A 1060 13.03 -1.14 26.05
CA SER A 1060 12.82 -1.89 24.79
C SER A 1060 12.66 -1.02 23.56
N ASN A 1061 12.26 0.25 23.70
CA ASN A 1061 12.18 1.18 22.57
C ASN A 1061 13.58 1.50 21.99
N VAL A 1062 14.69 1.29 22.73
CA VAL A 1062 16.05 1.46 22.17
C VAL A 1062 16.29 0.46 21.03
N ALA A 1063 15.98 -0.81 21.28
CA ALA A 1063 16.11 -1.88 20.29
C ALA A 1063 15.06 -1.75 19.16
N LEU A 1064 13.85 -1.27 19.47
CA LEU A 1064 12.83 -0.96 18.47
C LEU A 1064 13.30 0.10 17.47
N ASN A 1065 13.77 1.25 17.98
CA ASN A 1065 14.19 2.38 17.16
C ASN A 1065 15.37 2.01 16.27
N TRP A 1066 16.33 1.24 16.78
CA TRP A 1066 17.42 0.70 15.96
C TRP A 1066 16.91 -0.20 14.83
N ILE A 1067 16.08 -1.21 15.10
CA ILE A 1067 15.58 -2.09 14.04
C ILE A 1067 14.67 -1.34 13.05
N ALA A 1068 13.91 -0.33 13.50
CA ALA A 1068 13.10 0.52 12.63
C ALA A 1068 13.95 1.48 11.76
N GLU A 1069 15.08 1.97 12.26
CA GLU A 1069 16.07 2.70 11.46
C GLU A 1069 16.71 1.77 10.41
N LYS A 1070 17.09 0.56 10.80
CA LYS A 1070 17.66 -0.44 9.89
C LYS A 1070 16.66 -0.97 8.85
N ALA A 1071 15.38 -1.02 9.18
CA ALA A 1071 14.30 -1.25 8.22
C ALA A 1071 14.23 -0.14 7.15
N LYS A 1072 14.27 1.13 7.58
CA LYS A 1072 14.27 2.30 6.68
C LYS A 1072 15.51 2.32 5.77
N GLU A 1073 16.69 2.02 6.33
CA GLU A 1073 17.94 1.84 5.56
C GLU A 1073 17.84 0.71 4.51
N SER A 1074 17.10 -0.35 4.83
CA SER A 1074 16.84 -1.51 3.95
C SER A 1074 15.70 -1.28 2.93
N GLY A 1075 15.14 -0.07 2.88
CA GLY A 1075 14.14 0.35 1.89
C GLY A 1075 12.69 0.38 2.37
N LEU A 1076 12.37 -0.15 3.55
CA LEU A 1076 11.01 -0.21 4.08
C LEU A 1076 10.46 1.19 4.37
N LYS A 1077 9.18 1.42 4.07
CA LYS A 1077 8.45 2.61 4.54
C LYS A 1077 7.78 2.31 5.87
N MET A 1078 8.31 2.90 6.92
CA MET A 1078 7.64 2.92 8.22
C MET A 1078 6.91 4.25 8.35
N LYS A 1079 5.67 4.20 8.83
CA LYS A 1079 4.95 5.34 9.42
C LYS A 1079 5.80 5.94 10.55
N LYS A 1080 5.47 7.16 10.95
CA LYS A 1080 5.99 7.71 12.20
C LYS A 1080 5.28 7.07 13.41
N TRP A 1081 5.86 7.23 14.61
CA TRP A 1081 5.36 6.55 15.82
C TRP A 1081 4.04 7.15 16.34
N ASP A 1082 3.87 8.47 16.22
CA ASP A 1082 2.60 9.21 16.33
C ASP A 1082 1.54 8.64 15.35
N GLU A 1083 1.88 8.55 14.07
CA GLU A 1083 1.05 7.93 13.01
C GLU A 1083 0.76 6.42 13.21
N SER A 1084 1.38 5.80 14.22
CA SER A 1084 1.22 4.39 14.61
C SER A 1084 0.45 4.21 15.92
N GLY A 1085 -0.05 5.31 16.51
CA GLY A 1085 -0.91 5.32 17.69
C GLY A 1085 -0.19 5.62 19.02
N ASN A 1086 1.11 5.94 19.01
CA ASN A 1086 1.82 6.35 20.22
C ASN A 1086 3.19 7.05 19.94
N GLU A 1087 3.27 8.37 20.10
CA GLU A 1087 4.51 9.12 19.89
C GLU A 1087 5.70 8.68 20.78
N THR A 1088 5.41 8.12 21.97
CA THR A 1088 6.43 7.82 23.00
C THR A 1088 7.38 6.70 22.59
N TRP A 1089 7.01 5.83 21.65
CA TRP A 1089 7.90 4.74 21.21
C TRP A 1089 9.16 5.23 20.50
N GLY A 1090 9.17 6.49 20.03
CA GLY A 1090 10.36 7.14 19.49
C GLY A 1090 11.35 7.64 20.54
N ARG A 1091 11.02 7.53 21.84
CA ARG A 1091 11.77 8.12 22.96
C ARG A 1091 11.96 7.10 24.09
N ILE A 1092 12.85 7.45 25.01
CA ILE A 1092 13.09 6.73 26.25
C ILE A 1092 12.84 7.71 27.41
N THR A 1093 11.98 7.29 28.33
CA THR A 1093 11.43 8.09 29.44
C THR A 1093 11.51 7.35 30.77
N GLU A 1094 11.39 6.02 30.77
CA GLU A 1094 11.51 5.14 31.94
C GLU A 1094 12.46 3.97 31.62
N PRO A 1095 13.79 4.22 31.61
CA PRO A 1095 14.81 3.24 31.20
C PRO A 1095 15.14 2.24 32.33
N VAL A 1096 14.14 1.55 32.86
CA VAL A 1096 14.33 0.52 33.89
C VAL A 1096 14.81 -0.81 33.28
N LEU A 1097 15.73 -1.45 33.98
CA LEU A 1097 16.19 -2.82 33.71
C LEU A 1097 15.35 -3.80 34.51
N HIS A 1098 14.88 -4.86 33.85
CA HIS A 1098 14.18 -5.95 34.52
C HIS A 1098 15.06 -7.19 34.65
N ASP A 1099 14.73 -8.05 35.61
CA ASP A 1099 15.24 -9.42 35.70
C ASP A 1099 14.17 -10.34 36.33
N LYS A 1100 14.25 -11.63 36.01
CA LYS A 1100 13.45 -12.72 36.60
C LYS A 1100 14.33 -13.81 37.25
N SER A 1101 15.63 -13.57 37.44
CA SER A 1101 16.61 -14.51 38.02
C SER A 1101 16.46 -14.79 39.51
N TYR A 1102 15.50 -14.16 40.20
CA TYR A 1102 15.45 -14.11 41.66
C TYR A 1102 15.00 -15.43 42.31
N ILE A 1103 15.96 -16.32 42.60
CA ILE A 1103 16.04 -17.20 43.79
C ILE A 1103 17.50 -17.71 43.87
N TYR A 1104 18.28 -17.09 44.76
CA TYR A 1104 19.59 -17.49 45.30
C TYR A 1104 20.67 -18.04 44.34
N SER A 1105 21.82 -17.35 44.37
CA SER A 1105 23.05 -17.59 43.60
C SER A 1105 22.94 -17.35 42.09
N ASP A 1106 24.04 -16.84 41.53
CA ASP A 1106 24.30 -16.86 40.09
C ASP A 1106 24.11 -18.33 39.64
N PRO A 1107 23.17 -18.65 38.71
CA PRO A 1107 22.95 -20.03 38.32
C PRO A 1107 24.29 -20.61 37.83
N PRO A 1108 24.68 -21.82 38.29
CA PRO A 1108 26.03 -22.34 38.06
C PRO A 1108 26.38 -22.46 36.57
N ASP A 1109 25.35 -22.58 35.73
CA ASP A 1109 25.43 -22.57 34.27
C ASP A 1109 24.77 -21.29 33.71
N ASP A 1110 25.58 -20.39 33.15
CA ASP A 1110 25.13 -19.23 32.37
C ASP A 1110 24.49 -19.70 31.05
N SER A 1111 23.43 -19.02 30.61
CA SER A 1111 22.71 -19.42 29.40
C SER A 1111 23.64 -19.47 28.18
N ALA A 1112 23.55 -20.54 27.39
CA ALA A 1112 24.33 -20.67 26.17
C ALA A 1112 23.79 -19.75 25.07
N PHE A 1113 24.69 -19.08 24.36
CA PHE A 1113 24.41 -18.39 23.11
C PHE A 1113 25.03 -19.20 21.97
N CYS A 1114 24.20 -19.80 21.13
CA CYS A 1114 24.60 -20.85 20.19
C CYS A 1114 24.50 -20.42 18.73
N ILE A 1115 25.49 -20.79 17.92
CA ILE A 1115 25.47 -20.75 16.46
C ILE A 1115 25.05 -22.13 15.95
N ARG A 1116 23.96 -22.21 15.19
CA ARG A 1116 23.57 -23.41 14.44
C ARG A 1116 24.03 -23.37 12.98
N ASP A 1117 24.35 -24.55 12.44
CA ASP A 1117 24.61 -24.73 11.02
C ASP A 1117 23.31 -24.89 10.20
N ASN A 1118 23.43 -25.02 8.87
CA ASN A 1118 22.29 -25.16 7.97
C ASN A 1118 21.50 -26.49 8.16
N ASN A 1119 22.05 -27.44 8.93
CA ASN A 1119 21.43 -28.71 9.31
C ASN A 1119 20.83 -28.66 10.72
N ALA A 1120 20.65 -27.45 11.29
CA ALA A 1120 20.17 -27.19 12.65
C ALA A 1120 21.07 -27.73 13.79
N LYS A 1121 22.29 -28.20 13.47
CA LYS A 1121 23.23 -28.69 14.48
C LYS A 1121 23.96 -27.53 15.15
N GLU A 1122 24.15 -27.65 16.45
CA GLU A 1122 24.93 -26.70 17.24
C GLU A 1122 26.41 -26.82 16.82
N LYS A 1123 26.97 -25.72 16.35
CA LYS A 1123 28.36 -25.66 15.87
C LYS A 1123 29.31 -25.06 16.90
N ASN A 1124 28.83 -24.04 17.61
CA ASN A 1124 29.55 -23.38 18.69
C ASN A 1124 28.54 -22.79 19.65
N CYS A 1125 28.75 -22.96 20.95
CA CYS A 1125 27.95 -22.36 21.99
C CYS A 1125 28.90 -21.68 22.98
N VAL A 1126 28.66 -20.40 23.24
CA VAL A 1126 29.43 -19.61 24.21
C VAL A 1126 28.53 -19.17 25.36
N PRO A 1127 28.99 -19.21 26.62
CA PRO A 1127 28.25 -18.59 27.73
C PRO A 1127 27.95 -17.13 27.41
N ARG A 1128 26.72 -16.69 27.61
CA ARG A 1128 26.24 -15.36 27.22
C ARG A 1128 27.02 -14.21 27.87
N LYS A 1129 27.53 -14.39 29.10
CA LYS A 1129 28.47 -13.46 29.76
C LYS A 1129 29.79 -13.27 29.00
N LYS A 1130 30.22 -14.27 28.22
CA LYS A 1130 31.42 -14.24 27.36
C LYS A 1130 31.12 -13.84 25.91
N PHE A 1131 29.84 -13.59 25.59
CA PHE A 1131 29.44 -13.13 24.26
C PHE A 1131 29.46 -11.60 24.20
N SER A 1132 29.79 -11.03 23.04
CA SER A 1132 29.92 -9.57 22.87
C SER A 1132 29.46 -9.11 21.49
N PRO A 1133 28.16 -9.25 21.17
CA PRO A 1133 27.61 -8.91 19.86
C PRO A 1133 27.73 -7.41 19.59
N GLY A 1134 28.33 -7.05 18.46
CA GLY A 1134 28.57 -5.64 18.09
C GLY A 1134 29.74 -4.97 18.82
N GLY A 1135 30.31 -5.59 19.86
CA GLY A 1135 31.45 -5.08 20.60
C GLY A 1135 31.19 -4.78 22.09
N MET A 1136 29.94 -4.60 22.51
CA MET A 1136 29.61 -4.48 23.95
C MET A 1136 29.64 -5.86 24.62
N SER A 1137 30.42 -6.01 25.70
CA SER A 1137 30.38 -7.20 26.56
C SER A 1137 29.38 -7.07 27.71
N ALA A 1138 29.02 -8.19 28.34
CA ALA A 1138 28.20 -8.17 29.55
C ALA A 1138 28.84 -7.34 30.68
N GLU A 1139 30.17 -7.42 30.85
CA GLU A 1139 30.94 -6.61 31.81
C GLU A 1139 30.90 -5.11 31.46
N GLU A 1140 30.94 -4.77 30.17
CA GLU A 1140 30.80 -3.37 29.74
C GLU A 1140 29.39 -2.84 29.96
N SER A 1141 28.35 -3.65 29.76
CA SER A 1141 26.96 -3.27 30.03
C SER A 1141 26.74 -2.83 31.48
N GLN A 1142 27.44 -3.43 32.45
CA GLN A 1142 27.33 -3.10 33.87
C GLN A 1142 27.73 -1.66 34.20
N LYS A 1143 28.58 -1.02 33.39
CA LYS A 1143 29.01 0.39 33.59
C LYS A 1143 27.85 1.38 33.48
N PHE A 1144 26.76 0.98 32.83
CA PHE A 1144 25.57 1.82 32.62
C PHE A 1144 24.41 1.44 33.53
N ILE A 1145 24.49 0.35 34.29
CA ILE A 1145 23.40 -0.14 35.15
C ILE A 1145 23.56 0.43 36.56
N ILE A 1146 22.55 1.15 37.03
CA ILE A 1146 22.43 1.64 38.40
C ILE A 1146 21.53 0.65 39.15
N TYR A 1147 22.13 -0.35 39.79
CA TYR A 1147 21.39 -1.35 40.57
C TYR A 1147 20.70 -0.72 41.79
N ARG A 1148 19.43 -1.06 42.00
CA ARG A 1148 18.66 -0.57 43.16
C ARG A 1148 19.09 -1.30 44.44
N THR A 1149 19.38 -0.55 45.51
CA THR A 1149 19.97 -1.06 46.77
C THR A 1149 19.08 -2.03 47.57
N ARG A 1150 17.83 -2.21 47.14
CA ARG A 1150 17.02 -3.40 47.42
C ARG A 1150 16.36 -3.81 46.11
N PRO A 1151 16.63 -5.03 45.58
CA PRO A 1151 15.74 -5.64 44.61
C PRO A 1151 14.34 -5.71 45.24
N GLY A 1152 13.33 -5.15 44.56
CA GLY A 1152 12.08 -4.74 45.19
C GLY A 1152 11.26 -5.89 45.76
N MET A 1153 11.33 -6.12 47.07
CA MET A 1153 10.16 -6.65 47.78
C MET A 1153 9.19 -5.51 48.04
N ASP A 1154 8.38 -5.22 47.03
CA ASP A 1154 7.05 -4.67 47.27
C ASP A 1154 6.17 -5.76 47.89
N LEU A 1155 5.16 -5.36 48.67
CA LEU A 1155 4.43 -6.23 49.61
C LEU A 1155 3.56 -7.32 48.97
N ASP A 1156 3.57 -7.43 47.64
CA ASP A 1156 2.88 -8.45 46.84
C ASP A 1156 3.84 -9.52 46.26
N GLY A 1157 5.15 -9.34 46.41
CA GLY A 1157 6.18 -10.25 45.89
C GLY A 1157 6.39 -10.19 44.37
N SER A 1158 6.03 -9.10 43.67
CA SER A 1158 5.99 -9.06 42.20
C SER A 1158 7.01 -8.17 41.48
N SER A 1159 7.80 -7.35 42.18
CA SER A 1159 8.71 -6.38 41.53
C SER A 1159 9.82 -7.06 40.73
N ARG A 1160 9.84 -6.80 39.41
CA ARG A 1160 10.80 -7.36 38.44
C ARG A 1160 11.93 -6.40 38.06
N ILE A 1161 11.94 -5.19 38.63
CA ILE A 1161 12.91 -4.13 38.29
C ILE A 1161 14.16 -4.29 39.17
N THR A 1162 15.34 -4.40 38.55
CA THR A 1162 16.62 -4.60 39.25
C THR A 1162 17.53 -3.36 39.22
N GLY A 1163 17.34 -2.46 38.26
CA GLY A 1163 18.13 -1.25 38.14
C GLY A 1163 17.53 -0.22 37.18
N ASP A 1164 18.17 0.93 37.13
CA ASP A 1164 17.90 2.01 36.18
C ASP A 1164 19.10 2.14 35.24
N ILE A 1165 18.88 2.41 33.96
CA ILE A 1165 19.99 2.62 33.01
C ILE A 1165 20.40 4.10 33.01
N ASN A 1166 21.70 4.34 33.16
CA ASN A 1166 22.33 5.64 32.91
C ASN A 1166 22.30 5.95 31.42
N MET A 1167 21.13 6.37 30.93
CA MET A 1167 20.89 6.66 29.52
C MET A 1167 21.81 7.77 28.99
N LYS A 1168 22.28 8.69 29.82
CA LYS A 1168 23.19 9.76 29.35
C LYS A 1168 24.51 9.18 28.82
N GLU A 1169 25.15 8.29 29.57
CA GLU A 1169 26.38 7.63 29.12
C GLU A 1169 26.07 6.50 28.13
N TYR A 1170 24.95 5.78 28.26
CA TYR A 1170 24.60 4.70 27.33
C TYR A 1170 24.24 5.24 25.93
N VAL A 1171 23.47 6.33 25.80
CA VAL A 1171 23.19 6.96 24.49
C VAL A 1171 24.45 7.52 23.86
N LYS A 1172 25.35 8.09 24.66
CA LYS A 1172 26.67 8.52 24.18
C LYS A 1172 27.46 7.33 23.63
N TRP A 1173 27.55 6.22 24.37
CA TRP A 1173 28.22 5.00 23.93
C TRP A 1173 27.57 4.42 22.65
N LEU A 1174 26.23 4.36 22.59
CA LEU A 1174 25.47 3.89 21.42
C LEU A 1174 25.73 4.75 20.18
N LYS A 1175 25.86 6.06 20.36
CA LYS A 1175 26.18 6.99 19.27
C LYS A 1175 27.64 6.88 18.82
N GLU A 1176 28.58 6.71 19.75
CA GLU A 1176 30.01 6.59 19.48
C GLU A 1176 30.37 5.24 18.82
N ASN A 1177 29.74 4.14 19.25
CA ASN A 1177 30.09 2.78 18.81
C ASN A 1177 29.13 2.22 17.74
N TYR A 1178 27.83 2.50 17.82
CA TYR A 1178 26.83 1.97 16.87
C TYR A 1178 26.24 3.05 15.93
N GLY A 1179 26.59 4.33 16.11
CA GLY A 1179 26.00 5.45 15.39
C GLY A 1179 24.54 5.77 15.75
N LEU A 1180 23.96 5.03 16.71
CA LEU A 1180 22.54 5.10 17.05
C LEU A 1180 22.24 6.35 17.85
N THR A 1181 21.28 7.15 17.39
CA THR A 1181 20.78 8.32 18.12
C THR A 1181 19.45 7.98 18.79
N VAL A 1182 19.44 8.00 20.12
CA VAL A 1182 18.25 7.76 20.94
C VAL A 1182 17.75 9.09 21.50
N ALA A 1183 16.45 9.37 21.35
CA ALA A 1183 15.82 10.53 21.95
C ALA A 1183 15.51 10.25 23.43
N LEU A 1184 16.08 11.07 24.32
CA LEU A 1184 15.74 11.12 25.74
C LEU A 1184 14.76 12.27 25.97
N GLN A 1185 13.87 12.12 26.95
CA GLN A 1185 12.93 13.16 27.37
C GLN A 1185 13.31 13.75 28.74
#